data_AF-A0A2Z6RQ13-F1
#
_entry.id   AF-A0A2Z6RQ13-F1
#
_cell.length_a   1.000
_cell.length_b   1.000
_cell.length_c   1.000
_cell.angle_alpha   90.00
_cell.angle_beta   90.00
_cell.angle_gamma   90.00
#
_symmetry.space_group_name_H-M   'P 1'
#
loop_
_entity.id
_entity.type
_entity.pdbx_description
1 polymer ?
#
loop_
_entity_poly.entity_id
_entity_poly.type
_entity_poly.pdbx_seq_one_letter_code
_entity_poly.pdbx_strand_id
1 'polypeptide(L)'
;MPPPAVESINLVQTNTPEISVDPEIVSIYSDGDSSDERSLTSKASDEFRPSHHLKAPDLKRSASVSSFSSYASSPDTPLPENNYPDSTLQNMLALGESGALAQNWFSSGTLKADGRWFKDDQGRTCLLRGVNLCGNSKLPTKPNGSSHLIEGFFDHRNVSFVGRPFPLEEVQQHFARLRAWGLTFVRLLVTWESLEHAGPGIYDEEFIDYLINVIEQMSRYGIKCFIDPHQDCWSRFSGGSGAPGWTFEVAGLDITKFKTTGAAYVHNTNHKPGDSLPMVWPTNYTKLASSTMFTLFWGGDVFAPNTTYEGVNVKEFLQEKYVNCYKHLARRLQHLDAVLGFELMNEPHQGYIGLTDLCRYDGGKTLVFGDSPSALQSFALGDGIPQEVEVWVKSWPFPTRKDKTRIINEERESAWLNGKCIWREHGVWNVDAKTNKPKVLDKDYFLKNPKTGEKMDFYKDFYLPFVKRYAEGIQSINKEYFVFVEPLPNEPPPIWTPNDHHNNIIYAPHWYDLKALFTKTFNGKITHDVQRLTKGAHHIAAATYFGISGAKKNYSGQVRNIVKNGLQYVGEKPCIIGECGIPMDINEKQAFLTNDWAHHSNFLDAVLGAMEQNLVNFTLWNYNSTNDNAHGDHWYGEDFSIYSRSINDKIKITKTEEIKTNETEEQINGTATKKIQKLQIQTNALVSNVSSNKNSYANGEESEKSESEISSDDKANSPNSPTSPFDLTQVHFWEQDDDEQFHHRGGRVLEAVLRPYAAKIPGIPQLMNFNLKNLEFLFKFTNYPLSQQSNINNIVAPEAEIYIPNYHYKNLLLDIRVSDGDWRYVKSRQTLYWRVKDWTTEGVVHTLRIRVAENSEGEEISKRGELSSSDSFNKKLDVDTKLEVDIYAKWIISTVAMIMIAYWWKAAS
;
A
#
# COMPACT_ATOMS: atom_id res chain seq x y z
N MET A 1 -46.34 -16.83 -14.39
CA MET A 1 -46.07 -18.28 -14.43
C MET A 1 -44.68 -18.49 -13.86
N PRO A 2 -44.52 -19.31 -12.81
CA PRO A 2 -43.19 -19.63 -12.29
C PRO A 2 -42.46 -20.59 -13.27
N PRO A 3 -41.13 -20.51 -13.39
CA PRO A 3 -40.35 -21.39 -14.26
C PRO A 3 -40.24 -22.82 -13.68
N PRO A 4 -40.01 -23.85 -14.52
CA PRO A 4 -40.06 -25.24 -14.13
C PRO A 4 -38.75 -25.73 -13.47
N ALA A 5 -38.89 -26.75 -12.63
CA ALA A 5 -37.83 -27.45 -11.94
C ALA A 5 -36.89 -28.19 -12.90
N VAL A 6 -35.59 -28.16 -12.61
CA VAL A 6 -34.55 -28.93 -13.31
C VAL A 6 -34.22 -30.16 -12.46
N GLU A 7 -34.29 -31.32 -13.10
CA GLU A 7 -34.01 -32.65 -12.56
C GLU A 7 -32.54 -32.82 -12.16
N SER A 8 -32.33 -33.47 -11.02
CA SER A 8 -31.05 -33.88 -10.46
C SER A 8 -30.44 -35.06 -11.25
N ILE A 9 -29.22 -34.88 -11.77
CA ILE A 9 -28.40 -35.96 -12.33
C ILE A 9 -27.55 -36.55 -11.20
N ASN A 10 -27.68 -37.87 -11.01
CA ASN A 10 -26.90 -38.68 -10.08
C ASN A 10 -25.41 -38.69 -10.46
N LEU A 11 -24.54 -38.19 -9.58
CA LEU A 11 -23.09 -38.39 -9.63
C LEU A 11 -22.69 -39.37 -8.53
N VAL A 12 -21.95 -40.40 -8.96
CA VAL A 12 -21.41 -41.50 -8.17
C VAL A 12 -20.45 -40.96 -7.10
N GLN A 13 -20.73 -41.29 -5.84
CA GLN A 13 -19.89 -40.98 -4.69
C GLN A 13 -18.56 -41.77 -4.74
N THR A 14 -17.44 -41.06 -4.81
CA THR A 14 -16.15 -41.57 -4.35
C THR A 14 -15.85 -40.96 -2.98
N ASN A 15 -15.77 -41.82 -1.96
CA ASN A 15 -15.58 -41.51 -0.55
C ASN A 15 -14.38 -40.57 -0.31
N THR A 16 -14.67 -39.38 0.23
CA THR A 16 -13.69 -38.47 0.85
C THR A 16 -14.16 -38.25 2.30
N PRO A 17 -13.29 -38.27 3.33
CA PRO A 17 -13.74 -38.23 4.73
C PRO A 17 -14.34 -36.85 5.07
N GLU A 18 -15.56 -36.86 5.60
CA GLU A 18 -16.20 -35.67 6.20
C GLU A 18 -15.41 -35.23 7.43
N ILE A 19 -14.91 -33.99 7.42
CA ILE A 19 -14.47 -33.28 8.63
C ILE A 19 -15.69 -32.52 9.15
N SER A 20 -16.25 -33.00 10.27
CA SER A 20 -17.33 -32.32 10.98
C SER A 20 -16.79 -31.06 11.66
N VAL A 21 -17.26 -29.89 11.23
CA VAL A 21 -17.13 -28.65 12.00
C VAL A 21 -18.34 -28.57 12.92
N ASP A 22 -18.11 -28.69 14.22
CA ASP A 22 -19.14 -28.62 15.26
C ASP A 22 -19.74 -27.19 15.34
N PRO A 23 -21.06 -27.01 15.21
CA PRO A 23 -21.69 -25.69 15.12
C PRO A 23 -22.10 -25.07 16.48
N GLU A 24 -21.44 -25.40 17.58
CA GLU A 24 -21.73 -24.82 18.91
C GLU A 24 -20.59 -23.98 19.49
N ILE A 25 -20.29 -22.83 18.86
CA ILE A 25 -19.81 -21.63 19.58
C ILE A 25 -20.52 -20.40 18.99
N VAL A 26 -21.83 -20.33 19.21
CA VAL A 26 -22.65 -19.14 18.97
C VAL A 26 -23.59 -18.96 20.17
N SER A 27 -23.15 -18.20 21.18
CA SER A 27 -24.02 -17.33 21.99
C SER A 27 -23.27 -16.75 23.20
N ILE A 28 -22.54 -15.65 23.01
CA ILE A 28 -22.48 -14.58 24.02
C ILE A 28 -22.51 -13.27 23.23
N TYR A 29 -23.12 -12.23 23.80
CA TYR A 29 -23.42 -10.91 23.23
C TYR A 29 -24.83 -10.77 22.63
N SER A 30 -25.82 -10.81 23.53
CA SER A 30 -27.00 -9.94 23.44
C SER A 30 -26.73 -8.64 24.23
N ASP A 31 -27.28 -7.54 23.74
CA ASP A 31 -27.15 -6.18 24.26
C ASP A 31 -27.44 -6.04 25.77
N GLY A 32 -26.71 -5.13 26.42
CA GLY A 32 -26.95 -4.70 27.79
C GLY A 32 -25.96 -3.61 28.20
N ASP A 33 -26.40 -2.37 28.15
CA ASP A 33 -25.72 -1.20 28.72
C ASP A 33 -25.57 -1.39 30.25
N SER A 34 -24.44 -0.95 30.80
CA SER A 34 -24.05 -0.81 32.22
C SER A 34 -22.89 -1.69 32.72
N SER A 35 -21.89 -0.97 33.25
CA SER A 35 -20.89 -1.35 34.25
C SER A 35 -20.76 -2.83 34.59
N ASP A 36 -19.72 -3.50 34.06
CA ASP A 36 -18.89 -4.46 34.79
C ASP A 36 -17.76 -5.02 33.89
N GLU A 37 -16.70 -4.23 33.72
CA GLU A 37 -15.46 -4.63 33.01
C GLU A 37 -14.54 -5.53 33.88
N ARG A 38 -15.05 -6.12 34.98
CA ARG A 38 -14.26 -6.88 35.97
C ARG A 38 -14.47 -8.41 35.97
N SER A 39 -15.35 -8.98 35.13
CA SER A 39 -15.66 -10.43 35.21
C SER A 39 -15.04 -11.33 34.14
N LEU A 40 -14.45 -10.79 33.07
CA LEU A 40 -13.70 -11.57 32.07
C LEU A 40 -12.22 -11.80 32.46
N THR A 41 -11.73 -11.12 33.50
CA THR A 41 -10.36 -11.26 34.02
C THR A 41 -10.20 -12.40 35.03
N SER A 42 -11.29 -12.93 35.61
CA SER A 42 -11.22 -13.92 36.70
C SER A 42 -11.26 -15.39 36.26
N LYS A 43 -11.67 -15.71 35.03
CA LYS A 43 -11.62 -17.10 34.51
C LYS A 43 -10.34 -17.46 33.75
N ALA A 44 -9.52 -16.47 33.42
CA ALA A 44 -8.23 -16.68 32.76
C ALA A 44 -7.06 -16.81 33.76
N SER A 45 -7.29 -16.76 35.08
CA SER A 45 -6.21 -16.85 36.07
C SER A 45 -5.73 -18.28 36.33
N ASP A 46 -6.56 -19.30 36.04
CA ASP A 46 -6.30 -20.68 36.44
C ASP A 46 -5.51 -21.49 35.40
N GLU A 47 -5.29 -20.97 34.18
CA GLU A 47 -4.56 -21.64 33.10
C GLU A 47 -3.06 -21.31 33.03
N PHE A 48 -2.57 -20.37 33.85
CA PHE A 48 -1.20 -19.86 33.73
C PHE A 48 -0.32 -20.22 34.92
N ARG A 49 0.87 -20.75 34.66
CA ARG A 49 1.89 -21.02 35.69
C ARG A 49 2.80 -19.79 35.91
N PRO A 50 3.10 -19.38 37.16
CA PRO A 50 4.13 -18.38 37.45
C PRO A 50 5.54 -18.87 37.07
N SER A 51 6.41 -17.97 36.63
CA SER A 51 7.70 -18.26 35.97
C SER A 51 8.86 -18.60 36.91
N HIS A 52 9.72 -19.53 36.49
CA HIS A 52 11.11 -19.67 36.94
C HIS A 52 12.04 -19.01 35.91
N HIS A 53 12.69 -17.92 36.28
CA HIS A 53 13.69 -17.25 35.45
C HIS A 53 14.98 -18.08 35.43
N LEU A 54 15.42 -18.55 34.26
CA LEU A 54 16.76 -19.14 34.12
C LEU A 54 17.79 -18.01 34.29
N LYS A 55 18.63 -18.08 35.33
CA LYS A 55 19.89 -17.31 35.37
C LYS A 55 20.86 -18.00 34.42
N ALA A 56 21.53 -17.22 33.58
CA ALA A 56 22.49 -17.71 32.60
C ALA A 56 23.50 -18.69 33.25
N PRO A 57 23.61 -19.94 32.76
CA PRO A 57 24.77 -20.76 33.01
C PRO A 57 25.73 -20.69 31.80
N ASP A 58 27.02 -20.65 32.11
CA ASP A 58 28.12 -20.75 31.16
C ASP A 58 27.89 -21.85 30.11
N LEU A 59 27.72 -21.45 28.86
CA LEU A 59 27.76 -22.35 27.71
C LEU A 59 29.19 -22.85 27.53
N LYS A 60 29.51 -23.99 28.14
CA LYS A 60 30.61 -24.84 27.68
C LYS A 60 30.34 -25.21 26.23
N ARG A 61 31.21 -24.74 25.34
CA ARG A 61 31.35 -25.19 23.95
C ARG A 61 31.28 -26.73 23.89
N SER A 62 30.19 -27.26 23.36
CA SER A 62 30.23 -28.58 22.71
C SER A 62 30.76 -28.37 21.29
N ALA A 63 31.95 -28.90 21.05
CA ALA A 63 32.54 -28.97 19.72
C ALA A 63 31.78 -30.01 18.90
N SER A 64 31.13 -29.59 17.80
CA SER A 64 31.04 -30.32 16.52
C SER A 64 29.91 -29.78 15.63
N VAL A 65 30.13 -28.67 14.92
CA VAL A 65 29.65 -28.46 13.54
C VAL A 65 30.60 -27.43 12.91
N SER A 66 31.65 -27.92 12.27
CA SER A 66 32.58 -27.12 11.47
C SER A 66 32.37 -27.50 10.00
N SER A 67 31.59 -26.70 9.27
CA SER A 67 31.71 -26.51 7.81
C SER A 67 30.60 -25.57 7.35
N PHE A 68 30.96 -24.33 7.02
CA PHE A 68 30.44 -23.49 5.93
C PHE A 68 30.90 -22.04 6.18
N SER A 69 32.18 -21.79 5.91
CA SER A 69 32.69 -20.48 5.56
C SER A 69 34.01 -20.69 4.84
N SER A 70 33.95 -20.69 3.52
CA SER A 70 35.14 -20.65 2.66
C SER A 70 34.76 -20.13 1.28
N TYR A 71 34.43 -18.85 1.19
CA TYR A 71 34.63 -18.05 -0.03
C TYR A 71 34.78 -16.58 0.36
N ALA A 72 36.02 -16.17 0.62
CA ALA A 72 36.52 -14.80 0.44
C ALA A 72 38.03 -14.78 0.74
N SER A 73 38.84 -14.95 -0.29
CA SER A 73 40.29 -14.67 -0.34
C SER A 73 40.56 -14.43 -1.84
N SER A 74 41.05 -13.31 -2.35
CA SER A 74 42.13 -12.38 -1.99
C SER A 74 42.10 -11.16 -2.99
N PRO A 75 43.09 -10.24 -3.06
CA PRO A 75 43.85 -9.52 -2.03
C PRO A 75 43.81 -7.97 -2.16
N ASP A 76 44.13 -7.31 -1.04
CA ASP A 76 44.87 -6.04 -0.86
C ASP A 76 44.63 -4.83 -1.78
N THR A 77 43.83 -3.88 -1.26
CA THR A 77 44.00 -2.44 -1.53
C THR A 77 44.06 -1.71 -0.19
N PRO A 78 45.11 -0.94 0.14
CA PRO A 78 45.18 -0.24 1.41
C PRO A 78 44.21 0.94 1.41
N LEU A 79 43.27 0.96 2.34
CA LEU A 79 42.47 2.14 2.65
C LEU A 79 43.34 3.16 3.39
N PRO A 80 43.26 4.47 3.08
CA PRO A 80 44.04 5.49 3.77
C PRO A 80 43.51 5.70 5.19
N GLU A 81 44.42 5.69 6.16
CA GLU A 81 44.16 6.07 7.55
C GLU A 81 43.71 7.54 7.61
N ASN A 82 42.46 7.77 8.01
CA ASN A 82 42.04 9.06 8.55
C ASN A 82 41.22 8.85 9.82
N ASN A 83 41.77 9.35 10.93
CA ASN A 83 41.22 9.29 12.28
C ASN A 83 40.03 10.24 12.45
N TYR A 84 38.80 9.73 12.38
CA TYR A 84 37.61 10.28 13.02
C TYR A 84 36.73 9.13 13.53
N PRO A 85 36.19 9.17 14.75
CA PRO A 85 35.40 8.06 15.28
C PRO A 85 33.98 8.09 14.69
N ASP A 86 33.74 7.27 13.67
CA ASP A 86 32.41 7.00 13.11
C ASP A 86 31.65 5.99 14.00
N SER A 87 31.28 6.44 15.20
CA SER A 87 30.56 5.61 16.18
C SER A 87 29.13 5.28 15.72
N THR A 88 28.53 6.10 14.86
CA THR A 88 27.15 5.93 14.38
C THR A 88 27.05 4.80 13.36
N LEU A 89 28.00 4.69 12.42
CA LEU A 89 28.05 3.56 11.49
C LEU A 89 28.40 2.25 12.19
N GLN A 90 29.34 2.27 13.15
CA GLN A 90 29.66 1.08 13.96
C GLN A 90 28.47 0.61 14.82
N ASN A 91 27.68 1.52 15.41
CA ASN A 91 26.49 1.15 16.17
C ASN A 91 25.35 0.59 15.29
N MET A 92 25.19 1.10 14.05
CA MET A 92 24.27 0.54 13.05
C MET A 92 24.71 -0.86 12.59
N LEU A 93 26.03 -1.11 12.48
CA LEU A 93 26.61 -2.41 12.16
C LEU A 93 26.51 -3.41 13.33
N ALA A 94 26.56 -2.95 14.58
CA ALA A 94 26.48 -3.80 15.78
C ALA A 94 25.14 -4.56 15.90
N LEU A 95 24.04 -3.98 15.42
CA LEU A 95 22.77 -4.70 15.28
C LEU A 95 22.75 -5.62 14.04
N GLY A 96 23.51 -5.28 12.99
CA GLY A 96 23.69 -6.04 11.75
C GLY A 96 24.29 -7.44 11.93
N GLU A 97 25.16 -7.65 12.91
CA GLU A 97 25.89 -8.92 13.06
C GLU A 97 25.35 -9.87 14.15
N SER A 98 24.48 -9.42 15.07
CA SER A 98 24.17 -10.20 16.28
C SER A 98 22.80 -10.94 16.27
N GLY A 99 22.76 -12.15 15.70
CA GLY A 99 21.86 -13.23 16.10
C GLY A 99 20.37 -13.16 15.67
N ALA A 100 19.77 -14.35 15.49
CA ALA A 100 18.41 -14.53 14.96
C ALA A 100 17.36 -13.70 15.71
N LEU A 101 16.62 -12.88 14.95
CA LEU A 101 15.36 -12.26 15.36
C LEU A 101 14.20 -13.21 15.01
N ALA A 102 13.05 -13.09 15.69
CA ALA A 102 11.84 -13.84 15.38
C ALA A 102 11.48 -13.78 13.88
N GLN A 103 11.66 -12.58 13.31
CA GLN A 103 11.38 -12.23 11.93
C GLN A 103 12.60 -12.31 10.99
N ASN A 104 13.67 -13.00 11.38
CA ASN A 104 14.77 -13.33 10.48
C ASN A 104 14.43 -14.61 9.71
N TRP A 105 14.09 -14.47 8.43
CA TRP A 105 13.65 -15.57 7.57
C TRP A 105 14.77 -16.42 6.98
N PHE A 106 16.05 -16.08 7.20
CA PHE A 106 17.20 -16.90 6.77
C PHE A 106 17.65 -17.88 7.87
N SER A 107 17.36 -17.54 9.14
CA SER A 107 17.77 -18.35 10.30
C SER A 107 17.09 -19.72 10.38
N SER A 108 16.01 -19.93 9.63
CA SER A 108 15.16 -21.12 9.67
C SER A 108 15.11 -21.89 8.35
N GLY A 109 16.02 -21.58 7.41
CA GLY A 109 16.08 -22.21 6.09
C GLY A 109 15.07 -21.65 5.09
N THR A 110 14.62 -22.49 4.17
CA THR A 110 13.74 -22.11 3.06
C THR A 110 12.28 -22.02 3.50
N LEU A 111 11.58 -20.97 3.05
CA LEU A 111 10.13 -20.86 3.21
C LEU A 111 9.41 -21.68 2.12
N LYS A 112 8.45 -22.50 2.51
CA LYS A 112 7.67 -23.38 1.64
C LYS A 112 6.18 -23.16 1.87
N ALA A 113 5.38 -23.36 0.82
CA ALA A 113 3.92 -23.39 0.94
C ALA A 113 3.46 -24.81 1.29
N ASP A 114 2.74 -24.97 2.40
CA ASP A 114 2.15 -26.24 2.84
C ASP A 114 0.72 -26.02 3.34
N GLY A 115 -0.25 -26.50 2.54
CA GLY A 115 -1.65 -26.15 2.69
C GLY A 115 -1.83 -24.63 2.72
N ARG A 116 -2.63 -24.13 3.66
CA ARG A 116 -2.85 -22.69 3.87
C ARG A 116 -1.73 -21.91 4.57
N TRP A 117 -0.58 -22.52 4.85
CA TRP A 117 0.48 -21.90 5.66
C TRP A 117 1.81 -21.82 4.92
N PHE A 118 2.59 -20.77 5.24
CA PHE A 118 4.03 -20.79 5.00
C PHE A 118 4.70 -21.59 6.11
N LYS A 119 5.67 -22.43 5.75
CA LYS A 119 6.48 -23.19 6.71
C LYS A 119 7.96 -23.01 6.44
N ASP A 120 8.76 -23.06 7.50
CA ASP A 120 10.22 -23.11 7.39
C ASP A 120 10.74 -24.55 7.26
N ASP A 121 12.07 -24.73 7.16
CA ASP A 121 12.67 -26.07 7.06
C ASP A 121 12.54 -26.89 8.36
N GLN A 122 12.20 -26.23 9.47
CA GLN A 122 11.85 -26.86 10.73
C GLN A 122 10.33 -27.12 10.82
N GLY A 123 9.58 -26.93 9.73
CA GLY A 123 8.14 -27.19 9.65
C GLY A 123 7.27 -26.29 10.52
N ARG A 124 7.81 -25.19 11.05
CA ARG A 124 7.05 -24.22 11.85
C ARG A 124 6.21 -23.34 10.93
N THR A 125 4.97 -23.09 11.31
CA THR A 125 4.10 -22.11 10.65
C THR A 125 4.73 -20.73 10.79
N CYS A 126 4.93 -20.05 9.66
CA CYS A 126 5.51 -18.72 9.58
C CYS A 126 4.43 -17.68 9.26
N LEU A 127 4.32 -16.66 10.11
CA LEU A 127 3.45 -15.51 9.86
C LEU A 127 4.30 -14.32 9.41
N LEU A 128 4.15 -13.95 8.15
CA LEU A 128 4.94 -12.96 7.45
C LEU A 128 4.26 -11.58 7.57
N ARG A 129 5.04 -10.57 7.97
CA ARG A 129 4.61 -9.17 8.05
C ARG A 129 5.65 -8.28 7.42
N GLY A 130 5.20 -7.29 6.65
CA GLY A 130 6.07 -6.20 6.27
C GLY A 130 5.39 -5.12 5.46
N VAL A 131 6.05 -4.66 4.39
CA VAL A 131 5.69 -3.43 3.67
C VAL A 131 5.80 -3.59 2.16
N ASN A 132 5.02 -2.78 1.46
CA ASN A 132 5.25 -2.44 0.06
C ASN A 132 6.44 -1.47 -0.05
N LEU A 133 7.40 -1.78 -0.92
CA LEU A 133 8.63 -1.03 -1.10
C LEU A 133 8.90 -0.75 -2.60
N CYS A 134 8.65 0.45 -3.11
CA CYS A 134 7.86 1.50 -2.48
C CYS A 134 7.09 2.32 -3.51
N GLY A 135 6.14 3.15 -3.05
CA GLY A 135 5.30 3.95 -3.95
C GLY A 135 6.08 4.87 -4.89
N ASN A 136 7.29 5.31 -4.54
CA ASN A 136 8.11 6.12 -5.44
C ASN A 136 8.71 5.31 -6.61
N SER A 137 8.79 3.98 -6.51
CA SER A 137 9.23 3.08 -7.59
C SER A 137 8.26 3.07 -8.77
N LYS A 138 7.07 3.64 -8.62
CA LYS A 138 6.12 3.90 -9.71
C LYS A 138 6.65 4.89 -10.75
N LEU A 139 7.67 5.68 -10.39
CA LEU A 139 8.12 6.85 -11.15
C LEU A 139 9.63 6.81 -11.41
N PRO A 140 10.09 7.24 -12.60
CA PRO A 140 11.52 7.32 -12.88
C PRO A 140 12.23 8.31 -11.94
N THR A 141 13.53 8.11 -11.75
CA THR A 141 14.40 9.05 -11.02
C THR A 141 14.92 10.15 -11.94
N LYS A 142 15.19 9.82 -13.22
CA LYS A 142 15.68 10.76 -14.23
C LYS A 142 14.88 10.61 -15.54
N PRO A 143 14.32 11.70 -16.09
CA PRO A 143 14.05 12.96 -15.36
C PRO A 143 13.18 12.70 -14.12
N ASN A 144 13.06 13.68 -13.22
CA ASN A 144 12.26 13.51 -12.00
C ASN A 144 10.81 13.17 -12.36
N GLY A 145 10.39 11.93 -12.09
CA GLY A 145 9.08 11.41 -12.49
C GLY A 145 7.90 11.92 -11.66
N SER A 146 8.10 12.81 -10.68
CA SER A 146 7.03 13.32 -9.82
C SER A 146 5.81 13.77 -10.66
N SER A 147 4.63 13.27 -10.32
CA SER A 147 3.41 13.45 -11.12
C SER A 147 2.95 14.91 -11.26
N HIS A 148 3.43 15.81 -10.40
CA HIS A 148 3.14 17.24 -10.47
C HIS A 148 4.08 18.01 -11.43
N LEU A 149 5.04 17.34 -12.07
CA LEU A 149 6.01 17.93 -12.99
C LEU A 149 5.76 17.49 -14.43
N ILE A 150 5.72 18.42 -15.39
CA ILE A 150 5.51 18.09 -16.82
C ILE A 150 6.82 17.91 -17.60
N GLU A 151 7.93 18.43 -17.09
CA GLU A 151 9.21 18.46 -17.80
C GLU A 151 9.71 17.03 -18.08
N GLY A 152 10.02 16.75 -19.35
CA GLY A 152 10.47 15.43 -19.79
C GLY A 152 9.40 14.32 -19.74
N PHE A 153 8.15 14.62 -19.36
CA PHE A 153 7.13 13.60 -19.13
C PHE A 153 6.87 12.69 -20.35
N PHE A 154 6.77 13.26 -21.56
CA PHE A 154 6.48 12.49 -22.78
C PHE A 154 7.68 11.74 -23.35
N ASP A 155 8.91 12.05 -22.93
CA ASP A 155 10.07 11.24 -23.30
C ASP A 155 10.10 9.98 -22.42
N HIS A 156 9.45 8.93 -22.93
CA HIS A 156 9.29 7.68 -22.20
C HIS A 156 10.43 6.69 -22.44
N ARG A 157 11.24 6.91 -23.48
CA ARG A 157 12.30 5.98 -23.89
C ARG A 157 13.65 6.32 -23.27
N ASN A 158 13.86 7.56 -22.82
CA ASN A 158 15.08 8.00 -22.16
C ASN A 158 14.83 8.31 -20.68
N VAL A 159 14.42 7.30 -19.92
CA VAL A 159 14.20 7.41 -18.47
C VAL A 159 15.13 6.46 -17.72
N SER A 160 15.36 6.71 -16.44
CA SER A 160 16.11 5.80 -15.57
C SER A 160 15.34 5.59 -14.28
N PHE A 161 15.34 4.34 -13.81
CA PHE A 161 14.83 3.95 -12.50
C PHE A 161 15.94 3.63 -11.49
N VAL A 162 17.22 3.73 -11.89
CA VAL A 162 18.37 3.65 -10.99
C VAL A 162 18.20 4.66 -9.85
N GLY A 163 18.34 4.18 -8.61
CA GLY A 163 18.03 4.96 -7.40
C GLY A 163 16.67 4.64 -6.77
N ARG A 164 15.84 3.77 -7.36
CA ARG A 164 14.61 3.23 -6.75
C ARG A 164 14.87 1.87 -6.10
N PRO A 165 14.35 1.59 -4.89
CA PRO A 165 13.42 2.40 -4.09
C PRO A 165 14.05 3.59 -3.33
N PHE A 166 15.38 3.60 -3.18
CA PHE A 166 16.19 4.68 -2.60
C PHE A 166 17.65 4.46 -3.00
N PRO A 167 18.51 5.50 -2.99
CA PRO A 167 19.93 5.41 -3.33
C PRO A 167 20.70 4.36 -2.52
N LEU A 168 21.80 3.81 -3.08
CA LEU A 168 22.59 2.74 -2.45
C LEU A 168 23.16 3.14 -1.09
N GLU A 169 23.53 4.41 -0.92
CA GLU A 169 24.02 4.99 0.32
C GLU A 169 22.98 5.01 1.45
N GLU A 170 21.68 4.97 1.13
CA GLU A 170 20.59 4.97 2.11
C GLU A 170 20.10 3.55 2.46
N VAL A 171 20.54 2.51 1.72
CA VAL A 171 20.02 1.13 1.84
C VAL A 171 20.12 0.58 3.25
N GLN A 172 21.29 0.69 3.87
CA GLN A 172 21.54 0.14 5.20
C GLN A 172 20.62 0.78 6.25
N GLN A 173 20.41 2.10 6.16
CA GLN A 173 19.55 2.82 7.09
C GLN A 173 18.09 2.36 6.97
N HIS A 174 17.58 2.24 5.74
CA HIS A 174 16.20 1.84 5.50
C HIS A 174 15.94 0.38 5.90
N PHE A 175 16.85 -0.54 5.59
CA PHE A 175 16.71 -1.95 5.97
C PHE A 175 16.89 -2.19 7.48
N ALA A 176 17.81 -1.47 8.13
CA ALA A 176 17.92 -1.50 9.59
C ALA A 176 16.62 -1.05 10.26
N ARG A 177 15.99 0.00 9.72
CA ARG A 177 14.69 0.50 10.19
C ARG A 177 13.58 -0.54 10.04
N LEU A 178 13.42 -1.12 8.85
CA LEU A 178 12.41 -2.17 8.61
C LEU A 178 12.60 -3.38 9.53
N ARG A 179 13.85 -3.79 9.76
CA ARG A 179 14.20 -4.85 10.70
C ARG A 179 13.80 -4.52 12.14
N ALA A 180 14.17 -3.32 12.62
CA ALA A 180 13.81 -2.84 13.96
C ALA A 180 12.30 -2.72 14.15
N TRP A 181 11.57 -2.47 13.06
CA TRP A 181 10.11 -2.40 13.05
C TRP A 181 9.41 -3.76 12.98
N GLY A 182 10.16 -4.85 12.76
CA GLY A 182 9.58 -6.18 12.58
C GLY A 182 8.89 -6.38 11.23
N LEU A 183 9.20 -5.53 10.24
CA LEU A 183 8.59 -5.51 8.91
C LEU A 183 9.56 -6.06 7.85
N THR A 184 9.94 -7.32 8.00
CA THR A 184 11.02 -7.97 7.20
C THR A 184 10.52 -8.79 6.02
N PHE A 185 9.23 -8.71 5.69
CA PHE A 185 8.67 -9.30 4.48
C PHE A 185 8.25 -8.21 3.49
N VAL A 186 8.97 -8.09 2.38
CA VAL A 186 8.85 -6.94 1.47
C VAL A 186 8.14 -7.33 0.17
N ARG A 187 7.08 -6.61 -0.19
CA ARG A 187 6.53 -6.59 -1.55
C ARG A 187 7.30 -5.52 -2.33
N LEU A 188 8.24 -5.93 -3.19
CA LEU A 188 9.18 -5.03 -3.86
C LEU A 188 8.63 -4.61 -5.23
N LEU A 189 8.26 -3.34 -5.35
CA LEU A 189 7.65 -2.79 -6.56
C LEU A 189 8.67 -2.66 -7.68
N VAL A 190 8.41 -3.33 -8.80
CA VAL A 190 9.19 -3.26 -10.03
C VAL A 190 8.19 -3.13 -11.18
N THR A 191 8.05 -1.93 -11.75
CA THR A 191 7.13 -1.70 -12.86
C THR A 191 7.68 -2.30 -14.15
N TRP A 192 6.80 -2.62 -15.10
CA TRP A 192 7.25 -3.09 -16.42
C TRP A 192 8.08 -2.00 -17.14
N GLU A 193 7.70 -0.73 -16.99
CA GLU A 193 8.46 0.41 -17.49
C GLU A 193 9.89 0.44 -16.94
N SER A 194 10.08 0.17 -15.65
CA SER A 194 11.43 0.19 -15.05
C SER A 194 12.40 -0.81 -15.69
N LEU A 195 11.88 -1.88 -16.30
CA LEU A 195 12.68 -2.92 -16.93
C LEU A 195 12.80 -2.76 -18.45
N GLU A 196 11.81 -2.17 -19.12
CA GLU A 196 11.69 -2.22 -20.59
C GLU A 196 11.19 -0.90 -21.20
N HIS A 197 11.56 0.24 -20.63
CA HIS A 197 11.12 1.57 -21.10
C HIS A 197 11.64 1.92 -22.52
N ALA A 198 12.87 1.52 -22.87
CA ALA A 198 13.51 1.91 -24.12
C ALA A 198 12.83 1.32 -25.37
N GLY A 199 12.17 0.17 -25.23
CA GLY A 199 11.44 -0.50 -26.32
C GLY A 199 11.27 -2.00 -26.09
N PRO A 200 10.44 -2.66 -26.91
CA PRO A 200 10.13 -4.08 -26.74
C PRO A 200 11.38 -4.96 -26.91
N GLY A 201 11.71 -5.76 -25.90
CA GLY A 201 12.86 -6.64 -25.80
C GLY A 201 14.18 -5.94 -25.43
N ILE A 202 14.15 -4.65 -25.08
CA ILE A 202 15.33 -3.87 -24.69
C ILE A 202 15.27 -3.65 -23.19
N TYR A 203 16.00 -4.48 -22.44
CA TYR A 203 15.98 -4.46 -20.99
C TYR A 203 16.97 -3.44 -20.40
N ASP A 204 16.55 -2.73 -19.36
CA ASP A 204 17.40 -1.82 -18.59
C ASP A 204 18.30 -2.62 -17.64
N GLU A 205 19.43 -3.10 -18.16
CA GLU A 205 20.40 -3.87 -17.37
C GLU A 205 21.04 -3.03 -16.25
N GLU A 206 21.14 -1.70 -16.42
CA GLU A 206 21.70 -0.80 -15.41
C GLU A 206 20.79 -0.76 -14.17
N PHE A 207 19.48 -0.63 -14.38
CA PHE A 207 18.51 -0.72 -13.30
C PHE A 207 18.46 -2.11 -12.67
N ILE A 208 18.57 -3.19 -13.46
CA ILE A 208 18.60 -4.55 -12.91
C ILE A 208 19.84 -4.77 -12.04
N ASP A 209 21.03 -4.32 -12.47
CA ASP A 209 22.27 -4.39 -11.68
C ASP A 209 22.14 -3.57 -10.39
N TYR A 210 21.54 -2.39 -10.47
CA TYR A 210 21.22 -1.58 -9.30
C TYR A 210 20.31 -2.34 -8.31
N LEU A 211 19.24 -2.96 -8.83
CA LEU A 211 18.28 -3.70 -8.02
C LEU A 211 18.92 -4.91 -7.33
N ILE A 212 19.82 -5.63 -8.00
CA ILE A 212 20.62 -6.71 -7.41
C ILE A 212 21.41 -6.19 -6.21
N ASN A 213 22.12 -5.07 -6.36
CA ASN A 213 22.91 -4.47 -5.27
C ASN A 213 22.03 -4.11 -4.05
N VAL A 214 20.80 -3.64 -4.27
CA VAL A 214 19.84 -3.39 -3.20
C VAL A 214 19.39 -4.69 -2.54
N ILE A 215 18.95 -5.68 -3.33
CA ILE A 215 18.39 -6.94 -2.82
C ILE A 215 19.44 -7.77 -2.07
N GLU A 216 20.70 -7.78 -2.51
CA GLU A 216 21.81 -8.48 -1.83
C GLU A 216 21.93 -8.09 -0.35
N GLN A 217 21.69 -6.81 -0.04
CA GLN A 217 21.76 -6.31 1.33
C GLN A 217 20.62 -6.81 2.23
N MET A 218 19.48 -7.26 1.67
CA MET A 218 18.31 -7.69 2.45
C MET A 218 18.63 -8.85 3.40
N SER A 219 19.50 -9.77 2.97
CA SER A 219 19.92 -10.94 3.76
C SER A 219 20.53 -10.57 5.12
N ARG A 220 21.35 -9.52 5.15
CA ARG A 220 22.00 -8.99 6.36
C ARG A 220 20.99 -8.49 7.40
N TYR A 221 19.80 -8.11 6.96
CA TYR A 221 18.73 -7.59 7.81
C TYR A 221 17.60 -8.60 8.05
N GLY A 222 17.74 -9.84 7.58
CA GLY A 222 16.71 -10.87 7.71
C GLY A 222 15.49 -10.62 6.81
N ILE A 223 15.63 -9.78 5.79
CA ILE A 223 14.54 -9.37 4.89
C ILE A 223 14.43 -10.35 3.72
N LYS A 224 13.23 -10.84 3.46
CA LYS A 224 12.89 -11.53 2.21
C LYS A 224 11.86 -10.72 1.44
N CYS A 225 11.87 -10.86 0.13
CA CYS A 225 10.94 -10.15 -0.75
C CYS A 225 10.32 -11.06 -1.79
N PHE A 226 9.21 -10.59 -2.36
CA PHE A 226 8.73 -11.01 -3.65
C PHE A 226 8.64 -9.79 -4.56
N ILE A 227 8.84 -10.01 -5.86
CA ILE A 227 8.78 -8.96 -6.86
C ILE A 227 7.33 -8.74 -7.26
N ASP A 228 6.90 -7.48 -7.22
CA ASP A 228 5.58 -7.05 -7.64
C ASP A 228 5.70 -6.28 -8.98
N PRO A 229 5.23 -6.89 -10.09
CA PRO A 229 4.94 -6.21 -11.35
C PRO A 229 3.88 -5.11 -11.22
N HIS A 230 4.26 -4.01 -10.56
CA HIS A 230 3.32 -3.02 -10.10
C HIS A 230 2.75 -2.21 -11.27
N GLN A 231 1.44 -1.95 -11.25
CA GLN A 231 0.76 -1.08 -12.18
C GLN A 231 -0.46 -0.44 -11.52
N ASP A 232 -0.79 0.77 -11.94
CA ASP A 232 -2.09 1.39 -11.68
C ASP A 232 -2.60 1.96 -12.98
N CYS A 233 -3.86 1.71 -13.33
CA CYS A 233 -4.45 2.25 -14.54
C CYS A 233 -3.56 2.04 -15.79
N TRP A 234 -2.88 0.90 -15.90
CA TRP A 234 -1.95 0.50 -16.95
C TRP A 234 -0.58 1.18 -16.96
N SER A 235 -0.51 2.51 -16.97
CA SER A 235 0.74 3.25 -17.22
C SER A 235 0.67 4.68 -16.68
N ARG A 236 1.83 5.32 -16.46
CA ARG A 236 1.90 6.74 -16.11
C ARG A 236 1.27 7.66 -17.15
N PHE A 237 1.20 7.23 -18.40
CA PHE A 237 0.56 7.99 -19.47
C PHE A 237 -0.96 7.87 -19.47
N SER A 238 -1.51 6.78 -18.96
CA SER A 238 -2.96 6.60 -18.78
C SER A 238 -3.44 7.01 -17.41
N GLY A 239 -2.62 7.76 -16.66
CA GLY A 239 -3.04 8.35 -15.41
C GLY A 239 -2.70 7.53 -14.16
N GLY A 240 -1.77 6.55 -14.27
CA GLY A 240 -1.31 5.77 -13.12
C GLY A 240 0.17 5.39 -13.17
N SER A 241 0.51 4.10 -13.26
CA SER A 241 1.89 3.58 -13.27
C SER A 241 1.95 2.18 -13.94
N GLY A 242 3.13 1.67 -14.26
CA GLY A 242 3.29 0.26 -14.67
C GLY A 242 3.91 0.05 -16.04
N ALA A 243 3.09 -0.10 -17.08
CA ALA A 243 3.50 -0.42 -18.43
C ALA A 243 4.27 0.73 -19.12
N PRO A 244 5.29 0.42 -19.94
CA PRO A 244 6.06 1.42 -20.68
C PRO A 244 5.24 2.09 -21.78
N GLY A 245 5.64 3.32 -22.15
CA GLY A 245 4.93 4.15 -23.12
C GLY A 245 4.80 3.52 -24.51
N TRP A 246 5.75 2.69 -24.93
CA TRP A 246 5.71 2.01 -26.24
C TRP A 246 4.52 1.06 -26.37
N THR A 247 3.92 0.61 -25.27
CA THR A 247 2.72 -0.25 -25.32
C THR A 247 1.53 0.47 -25.95
N PHE A 248 1.44 1.80 -25.80
CA PHE A 248 0.42 2.61 -26.50
C PHE A 248 0.71 2.72 -27.98
N GLU A 249 1.98 2.89 -28.37
CA GLU A 249 2.38 2.92 -29.78
C GLU A 249 2.03 1.61 -30.49
N VAL A 250 2.25 0.47 -29.81
CA VAL A 250 1.85 -0.87 -30.28
C VAL A 250 0.34 -0.98 -30.49
N ALA A 251 -0.46 -0.36 -29.63
CA ALA A 251 -1.92 -0.30 -29.78
C ALA A 251 -2.39 0.79 -30.77
N GLY A 252 -1.48 1.62 -31.30
CA GLY A 252 -1.79 2.72 -32.20
C GLY A 252 -2.28 4.00 -31.51
N LEU A 253 -2.05 4.15 -30.21
CA LEU A 253 -2.45 5.31 -29.39
C LEU A 253 -1.31 6.35 -29.28
N ASP A 254 -1.68 7.63 -29.33
CA ASP A 254 -0.79 8.78 -29.14
C ASP A 254 -0.94 9.36 -27.73
N ILE A 255 0.05 9.10 -26.89
CA ILE A 255 0.09 9.56 -25.49
C ILE A 255 0.00 11.09 -25.35
N THR A 256 0.45 11.85 -26.35
CA THR A 256 0.46 13.32 -26.31
C THR A 256 -0.95 13.91 -26.45
N LYS A 257 -1.91 13.11 -26.93
CA LYS A 257 -3.28 13.52 -27.21
C LYS A 257 -4.28 13.12 -26.12
N PHE A 258 -3.84 12.41 -25.09
CA PHE A 258 -4.75 11.87 -24.08
C PHE A 258 -5.48 12.93 -23.27
N LYS A 259 -4.83 14.06 -22.94
CA LYS A 259 -5.50 15.18 -22.26
C LYS A 259 -6.60 15.78 -23.14
N THR A 260 -6.26 16.17 -24.37
CA THR A 260 -7.20 16.83 -25.30
C THR A 260 -8.42 15.95 -25.57
N THR A 261 -8.16 14.66 -25.80
CA THR A 261 -9.21 13.68 -26.13
C THR A 261 -9.95 13.18 -24.90
N GLY A 262 -9.49 13.45 -23.68
CA GLY A 262 -10.03 12.83 -22.46
C GLY A 262 -9.80 11.32 -22.38
N ALA A 263 -8.86 10.77 -23.17
CA ALA A 263 -8.53 9.35 -23.15
C ALA A 263 -7.90 8.91 -21.81
N ALA A 264 -7.31 9.85 -21.08
CA ALA A 264 -6.86 9.68 -19.71
C ALA A 264 -6.79 11.04 -18.99
N TYR A 265 -7.01 11.01 -17.67
CA TYR A 265 -6.64 12.10 -16.78
C TYR A 265 -5.25 11.84 -16.20
N VAL A 266 -4.33 12.77 -16.42
CA VAL A 266 -2.91 12.65 -16.03
C VAL A 266 -2.49 13.91 -15.29
N HIS A 267 -2.01 13.79 -14.04
CA HIS A 267 -1.68 14.95 -13.20
C HIS A 267 -0.68 15.88 -13.89
N ASN A 268 0.37 15.34 -14.52
CA ASN A 268 1.44 16.07 -15.21
C ASN A 268 0.95 17.01 -16.32
N THR A 269 -0.24 16.76 -16.88
CA THR A 269 -0.81 17.61 -17.93
C THR A 269 -1.96 18.47 -17.42
N ASN A 270 -2.46 18.21 -16.20
CA ASN A 270 -3.69 18.77 -15.65
C ASN A 270 -3.45 19.80 -14.53
N HIS A 271 -2.72 20.86 -14.85
CA HIS A 271 -2.38 21.95 -13.92
C HIS A 271 -3.21 23.23 -14.08
N LYS A 272 -4.20 23.25 -14.98
CA LYS A 272 -4.98 24.48 -15.24
C LYS A 272 -6.11 24.63 -14.21
N PRO A 273 -6.47 25.87 -13.81
CA PRO A 273 -7.66 26.10 -13.00
C PRO A 273 -8.90 25.47 -13.64
N GLY A 274 -9.61 24.62 -12.89
CA GLY A 274 -10.76 23.86 -13.39
C GLY A 274 -10.46 22.42 -13.83
N ASP A 275 -9.19 22.02 -13.87
CA ASP A 275 -8.81 20.61 -13.97
C ASP A 275 -9.21 19.88 -12.66
N SER A 276 -9.52 18.59 -12.77
CA SER A 276 -9.86 17.76 -11.61
C SER A 276 -8.66 17.64 -10.65
N LEU A 277 -8.89 17.28 -9.39
CA LEU A 277 -7.82 17.10 -8.40
C LEU A 277 -7.02 15.79 -8.66
N PRO A 278 -5.73 15.70 -8.24
CA PRO A 278 -4.88 14.55 -8.52
C PRO A 278 -5.44 13.16 -8.12
N MET A 279 -6.22 13.10 -7.03
CA MET A 279 -6.85 11.88 -6.51
C MET A 279 -8.04 11.34 -7.34
N VAL A 280 -8.28 11.84 -8.56
CA VAL A 280 -9.30 11.27 -9.47
C VAL A 280 -8.75 10.13 -10.32
N TRP A 281 -7.47 9.80 -10.19
CA TRP A 281 -6.77 8.81 -11.01
C TRP A 281 -7.44 7.44 -11.13
N PRO A 282 -8.15 6.87 -10.11
CA PRO A 282 -8.77 5.55 -10.27
C PRO A 282 -9.90 5.55 -11.29
N THR A 283 -10.42 6.72 -11.67
CA THR A 283 -11.42 6.87 -12.73
C THR A 283 -10.84 6.65 -14.13
N ASN A 284 -9.52 6.47 -14.25
CA ASN A 284 -8.88 6.16 -15.54
C ASN A 284 -9.15 4.73 -15.99
N TYR A 285 -9.46 3.79 -15.08
CA TYR A 285 -9.80 2.40 -15.44
C TYR A 285 -10.98 2.27 -16.43
N THR A 286 -11.82 3.31 -16.54
CA THR A 286 -12.98 3.38 -17.45
C THR A 286 -12.77 4.28 -18.67
N LYS A 287 -11.63 4.97 -18.75
CA LYS A 287 -11.29 5.88 -19.85
C LYS A 287 -10.57 5.12 -20.96
N LEU A 288 -10.62 5.70 -22.16
CA LEU A 288 -10.20 5.05 -23.41
C LEU A 288 -8.86 4.33 -23.29
N ALA A 289 -7.82 5.01 -22.79
CA ALA A 289 -6.46 4.50 -22.82
C ALA A 289 -6.31 3.23 -21.97
N SER A 290 -6.65 3.30 -20.68
CA SER A 290 -6.51 2.17 -19.75
C SER A 290 -7.43 1.01 -20.13
N SER A 291 -8.73 1.27 -20.35
CA SER A 291 -9.69 0.21 -20.68
C SER A 291 -9.33 -0.51 -21.99
N THR A 292 -8.86 0.23 -23.01
CA THR A 292 -8.40 -0.35 -24.27
C THR A 292 -7.20 -1.27 -24.05
N MET A 293 -6.18 -0.80 -23.34
CA MET A 293 -4.95 -1.57 -23.14
C MET A 293 -5.20 -2.86 -22.36
N PHE A 294 -6.02 -2.83 -21.31
CA PHE A 294 -6.41 -4.05 -20.60
C PHE A 294 -7.18 -5.01 -21.51
N THR A 295 -8.15 -4.53 -22.29
CA THR A 295 -8.90 -5.41 -23.21
C THR A 295 -8.00 -6.04 -24.26
N LEU A 296 -7.03 -5.30 -24.81
CA LEU A 296 -6.05 -5.84 -25.75
C LEU A 296 -5.11 -6.86 -25.09
N PHE A 297 -4.60 -6.56 -23.90
CA PHE A 297 -3.70 -7.45 -23.17
C PHE A 297 -4.35 -8.79 -22.80
N TRP A 298 -5.62 -8.77 -22.40
CA TRP A 298 -6.33 -9.98 -21.99
C TRP A 298 -6.92 -10.74 -23.19
N GLY A 299 -7.65 -10.03 -24.06
CA GLY A 299 -8.51 -10.63 -25.08
C GLY A 299 -8.38 -10.01 -26.47
N GLY A 300 -7.23 -9.42 -26.81
CA GLY A 300 -7.01 -8.80 -28.12
C GLY A 300 -7.16 -9.76 -29.32
N ASP A 301 -6.95 -11.06 -29.13
CA ASP A 301 -7.19 -12.10 -30.15
C ASP A 301 -8.68 -12.38 -30.39
N VAL A 302 -9.53 -12.13 -29.37
CA VAL A 302 -10.98 -12.31 -29.42
C VAL A 302 -11.68 -11.04 -29.89
N PHE A 303 -11.40 -9.90 -29.23
CA PHE A 303 -12.11 -8.63 -29.42
C PHE A 303 -11.43 -7.68 -30.41
N ALA A 304 -10.18 -7.95 -30.80
CA ALA A 304 -9.45 -7.12 -31.74
C ALA A 304 -8.59 -7.95 -32.70
N PRO A 305 -9.11 -9.03 -33.33
CA PRO A 305 -8.32 -10.04 -34.04
C PRO A 305 -7.45 -9.49 -35.18
N ASN A 306 -7.86 -8.37 -35.79
CA ASN A 306 -7.13 -7.75 -36.89
C ASN A 306 -6.09 -6.72 -36.41
N THR A 307 -6.04 -6.43 -35.11
CA THR A 307 -5.06 -5.53 -34.51
C THR A 307 -3.75 -6.27 -34.33
N THR A 308 -2.77 -5.94 -35.16
CA THR A 308 -1.46 -6.59 -35.19
C THR A 308 -0.33 -5.57 -35.09
N TYR A 309 0.77 -5.99 -34.49
CA TYR A 309 2.04 -5.27 -34.47
C TYR A 309 3.12 -6.24 -34.93
N GLU A 310 3.94 -5.82 -35.91
CA GLU A 310 4.95 -6.69 -36.55
C GLU A 310 4.37 -8.03 -37.06
N GLY A 311 3.09 -8.03 -37.49
CA GLY A 311 2.41 -9.22 -38.00
C GLY A 311 1.88 -10.18 -36.93
N VAL A 312 2.07 -9.88 -35.64
CA VAL A 312 1.57 -10.68 -34.51
C VAL A 312 0.35 -9.97 -33.89
N ASN A 313 -0.64 -10.73 -33.42
CA ASN A 313 -1.77 -10.13 -32.69
C ASN A 313 -1.27 -9.41 -31.44
N VAL A 314 -1.82 -8.22 -31.17
CA VAL A 314 -1.38 -7.35 -30.08
C VAL A 314 -1.42 -8.01 -28.69
N LYS A 315 -2.38 -8.90 -28.42
CA LYS A 315 -2.43 -9.67 -27.17
C LYS A 315 -1.17 -10.52 -27.02
N GLU A 316 -0.86 -11.31 -28.04
CA GLU A 316 0.27 -12.25 -28.00
C GLU A 316 1.58 -11.48 -27.85
N PHE A 317 1.74 -10.38 -28.59
CA PHE A 317 2.91 -9.52 -28.48
C PHE A 317 3.07 -8.95 -27.06
N LEU A 318 2.02 -8.33 -26.50
CA LEU A 318 2.09 -7.70 -25.17
C LEU A 318 2.31 -8.74 -24.06
N GLN A 319 1.58 -9.86 -24.08
CA GLN A 319 1.75 -10.92 -23.08
C GLN A 319 3.13 -11.57 -23.17
N GLU A 320 3.64 -11.81 -24.38
CA GLU A 320 4.98 -12.36 -24.56
C GLU A 320 6.05 -11.42 -23.98
N LYS A 321 6.01 -10.13 -24.32
CA LYS A 321 6.99 -9.15 -23.81
C LYS A 321 6.92 -9.03 -22.30
N TYR A 322 5.72 -8.90 -21.73
CA TYR A 322 5.51 -8.85 -20.29
C TYR A 322 6.11 -10.08 -19.58
N VAL A 323 5.75 -11.30 -20.04
CA VAL A 323 6.27 -12.55 -19.44
C VAL A 323 7.79 -12.65 -19.61
N ASN A 324 8.34 -12.33 -20.78
CA ASN A 324 9.78 -12.43 -21.02
C ASN A 324 10.59 -11.41 -20.21
N CYS A 325 10.06 -10.22 -19.98
CA CYS A 325 10.67 -9.20 -19.15
C CYS A 325 10.86 -9.67 -17.70
N TYR A 326 9.80 -10.18 -17.06
CA TYR A 326 9.91 -10.71 -15.70
C TYR A 326 10.65 -12.05 -15.63
N LYS A 327 10.64 -12.87 -16.69
CA LYS A 327 11.54 -14.04 -16.79
C LYS A 327 13.01 -13.63 -16.85
N HIS A 328 13.33 -12.56 -17.55
CA HIS A 328 14.68 -12.02 -17.58
C HIS A 328 15.11 -11.56 -16.19
N LEU A 329 14.26 -10.78 -15.52
CA LEU A 329 14.49 -10.38 -14.13
C LEU A 329 14.64 -11.59 -13.20
N ALA A 330 13.75 -12.58 -13.26
CA ALA A 330 13.83 -13.81 -12.48
C ALA A 330 15.17 -14.54 -12.69
N ARG A 331 15.66 -14.62 -13.94
CA ARG A 331 16.97 -15.22 -14.25
C ARG A 331 18.11 -14.43 -13.63
N ARG A 332 18.05 -13.10 -13.67
CA ARG A 332 19.05 -12.21 -13.07
C ARG A 332 19.05 -12.32 -11.54
N LEU A 333 17.89 -12.50 -10.91
CA LEU A 333 17.73 -12.56 -9.45
C LEU A 333 17.86 -13.97 -8.82
N GLN A 334 17.95 -15.05 -9.61
CA GLN A 334 17.89 -16.44 -9.12
C GLN A 334 18.92 -16.84 -8.06
N HIS A 335 20.03 -16.12 -7.99
CA HIS A 335 21.13 -16.37 -7.05
C HIS A 335 20.94 -15.65 -5.71
N LEU A 336 19.88 -14.85 -5.57
CA LEU A 336 19.60 -14.05 -4.38
C LEU A 336 18.55 -14.75 -3.51
N ASP A 337 19.00 -15.36 -2.42
CA ASP A 337 18.14 -16.06 -1.44
C ASP A 337 17.03 -15.18 -0.81
N ALA A 338 17.15 -13.86 -0.93
CA ALA A 338 16.13 -12.91 -0.46
C ALA A 338 14.85 -12.97 -1.33
N VAL A 339 14.95 -13.34 -2.60
CA VAL A 339 13.83 -13.33 -3.55
C VAL A 339 13.07 -14.66 -3.49
N LEU A 340 11.81 -14.60 -3.08
CA LEU A 340 10.95 -15.77 -2.91
C LEU A 340 10.09 -16.08 -4.14
N GLY A 341 9.85 -15.09 -4.98
CA GLY A 341 8.94 -15.26 -6.10
C GLY A 341 8.49 -13.94 -6.71
N PHE A 342 7.48 -14.06 -7.56
CA PHE A 342 6.95 -12.98 -8.38
C PHE A 342 5.44 -12.95 -8.28
N GLU A 343 4.87 -11.77 -8.14
CA GLU A 343 3.45 -11.56 -8.37
C GLU A 343 3.15 -11.54 -9.87
N LEU A 344 1.91 -11.85 -10.24
CA LEU A 344 1.45 -11.82 -11.62
C LEU A 344 1.40 -10.40 -12.19
N MET A 345 0.62 -9.55 -11.51
CA MET A 345 0.26 -8.19 -11.90
C MET A 345 -0.55 -7.59 -10.75
N ASN A 346 -0.16 -6.41 -10.28
CA ASN A 346 -0.95 -5.64 -9.33
C ASN A 346 -2.31 -5.28 -9.94
N GLU A 347 -3.39 -5.49 -9.20
CA GLU A 347 -4.78 -5.12 -9.45
C GLU A 347 -5.26 -5.36 -10.91
N PRO A 348 -5.33 -6.62 -11.37
CA PRO A 348 -5.54 -6.96 -12.78
C PRO A 348 -6.98 -6.64 -13.24
N HIS A 349 -7.15 -5.46 -13.84
CA HIS A 349 -8.45 -4.96 -14.31
C HIS A 349 -8.83 -5.53 -15.69
N GLN A 350 -10.13 -5.83 -15.90
CA GLN A 350 -10.64 -6.48 -17.11
C GLN A 350 -10.77 -5.55 -18.35
N GLY A 351 -10.67 -4.24 -18.16
CA GLY A 351 -10.96 -3.25 -19.20
C GLY A 351 -12.44 -3.29 -19.60
N TYR A 352 -12.74 -3.39 -20.90
CA TYR A 352 -14.10 -3.54 -21.41
C TYR A 352 -14.66 -4.96 -21.34
N ILE A 353 -13.86 -5.99 -21.05
CA ILE A 353 -14.33 -7.39 -21.05
C ILE A 353 -15.44 -7.55 -20.00
N GLY A 354 -16.59 -8.06 -20.42
CA GLY A 354 -17.77 -8.18 -19.55
C GLY A 354 -18.65 -6.92 -19.46
N LEU A 355 -18.34 -5.85 -20.22
CA LEU A 355 -19.14 -4.63 -20.23
C LEU A 355 -20.51 -4.85 -20.89
N THR A 356 -21.59 -4.60 -20.15
CA THR A 356 -22.96 -4.88 -20.60
C THR A 356 -23.64 -3.77 -21.40
N ASP A 357 -23.15 -2.53 -21.29
CA ASP A 357 -23.71 -1.36 -21.97
C ASP A 357 -22.60 -0.36 -22.29
N LEU A 358 -22.42 -0.02 -23.57
CA LEU A 358 -21.41 0.94 -24.02
C LEU A 358 -21.80 2.40 -23.74
N CYS A 359 -23.08 2.66 -23.49
CA CYS A 359 -23.59 3.99 -23.23
C CYS A 359 -23.54 4.35 -21.74
N ARG A 360 -23.36 3.37 -20.85
CA ARG A 360 -23.40 3.59 -19.39
C ARG A 360 -22.66 2.50 -18.62
N TYR A 361 -21.87 2.91 -17.63
CA TYR A 361 -21.30 2.00 -16.63
C TYR A 361 -22.26 1.72 -15.46
N ASP A 362 -22.09 0.56 -14.82
CA ASP A 362 -22.79 0.23 -13.58
C ASP A 362 -22.20 1.02 -12.41
N GLY A 363 -22.90 2.07 -11.97
CA GLY A 363 -22.46 2.93 -10.86
C GLY A 363 -22.39 2.24 -9.48
N GLY A 364 -22.89 1.01 -9.35
CA GLY A 364 -22.71 0.19 -8.15
C GLY A 364 -21.37 -0.56 -8.11
N LYS A 365 -20.72 -0.74 -9.27
CA LYS A 365 -19.45 -1.47 -9.43
C LYS A 365 -18.31 -0.57 -9.90
N THR A 366 -18.63 0.47 -10.64
CA THR A 366 -17.67 1.34 -11.30
C THR A 366 -17.60 2.68 -10.56
N LEU A 367 -16.39 3.12 -10.24
CA LEU A 367 -16.19 4.45 -9.67
C LEU A 367 -16.45 5.53 -10.74
N VAL A 368 -17.48 6.35 -10.52
CA VAL A 368 -17.83 7.48 -11.39
C VAL A 368 -17.55 8.78 -10.63
N PHE A 369 -16.52 9.52 -11.03
CA PHE A 369 -16.06 10.76 -10.41
C PHE A 369 -15.29 11.61 -11.43
N GLY A 370 -15.32 12.94 -11.31
CA GLY A 370 -14.73 13.84 -12.31
C GLY A 370 -15.37 13.66 -13.69
N ASP A 371 -14.60 13.87 -14.76
CA ASP A 371 -15.07 13.55 -16.12
C ASP A 371 -15.25 12.04 -16.28
N SER A 372 -16.48 11.64 -16.57
CA SER A 372 -16.85 10.23 -16.65
C SER A 372 -17.56 9.93 -17.98
N PRO A 373 -16.83 9.88 -19.10
CA PRO A 373 -17.41 9.47 -20.38
C PRO A 373 -17.85 8.00 -20.32
N SER A 374 -18.91 7.65 -21.04
CA SER A 374 -19.22 6.24 -21.33
C SER A 374 -18.17 5.62 -22.25
N ALA A 375 -18.19 4.29 -22.44
CA ALA A 375 -17.30 3.62 -23.38
C ALA A 375 -17.48 4.17 -24.81
N LEU A 376 -18.72 4.32 -25.28
CA LEU A 376 -19.03 4.89 -26.59
C LEU A 376 -18.53 6.34 -26.72
N GLN A 377 -18.74 7.17 -25.68
CA GLN A 377 -18.23 8.54 -25.69
C GLN A 377 -16.70 8.56 -25.73
N SER A 378 -16.04 7.69 -24.96
CA SER A 378 -14.58 7.56 -24.96
C SER A 378 -14.06 7.15 -26.33
N PHE A 379 -14.74 6.24 -27.03
CA PHE A 379 -14.38 5.84 -28.39
C PHE A 379 -14.52 7.00 -29.38
N ALA A 380 -15.63 7.72 -29.32
CA ALA A 380 -15.90 8.86 -30.19
C ALA A 380 -14.91 10.01 -29.95
N LEU A 381 -14.62 10.30 -28.67
CA LEU A 381 -13.62 11.27 -28.27
C LEU A 381 -12.24 10.92 -28.82
N GLY A 382 -11.82 9.65 -28.70
CA GLY A 382 -10.55 9.19 -29.27
C GLY A 382 -10.51 9.26 -30.80
N ASP A 383 -11.64 9.13 -31.48
CA ASP A 383 -11.76 9.26 -32.94
C ASP A 383 -11.89 10.72 -33.41
N GLY A 384 -11.65 11.71 -32.53
CA GLY A 384 -11.70 13.13 -32.87
C GLY A 384 -13.10 13.74 -32.92
N ILE A 385 -14.10 13.08 -32.33
CA ILE A 385 -15.49 13.55 -32.29
C ILE A 385 -15.80 14.12 -30.90
N PRO A 386 -15.96 15.46 -30.75
CA PRO A 386 -16.23 16.08 -29.47
C PRO A 386 -17.49 15.50 -28.82
N GLN A 387 -17.44 15.24 -27.50
CA GLN A 387 -18.58 14.72 -26.74
C GLN A 387 -18.92 15.63 -25.56
N GLU A 388 -20.22 15.76 -25.28
CA GLU A 388 -20.71 16.31 -24.03
C GLU A 388 -20.64 15.24 -22.93
N VAL A 389 -19.71 15.40 -21.99
CA VAL A 389 -19.40 14.43 -20.93
C VAL A 389 -19.92 14.93 -19.59
N GLU A 390 -20.44 14.00 -18.78
CA GLU A 390 -20.89 14.30 -17.43
C GLU A 390 -19.71 14.44 -16.45
N VAL A 391 -19.81 15.46 -15.59
CA VAL A 391 -18.86 15.73 -14.51
C VAL A 391 -19.50 15.38 -13.19
N TRP A 392 -18.86 14.49 -12.43
CA TRP A 392 -19.38 13.94 -11.18
C TRP A 392 -18.57 14.42 -9.97
N VAL A 393 -19.27 14.74 -8.88
CA VAL A 393 -18.67 15.23 -7.62
C VAL A 393 -19.07 14.34 -6.45
N LYS A 394 -18.28 14.38 -5.36
CA LYS A 394 -18.60 13.63 -4.13
C LYS A 394 -19.96 14.06 -3.59
N SER A 395 -20.74 13.11 -3.10
CA SER A 395 -22.02 13.39 -2.45
C SER A 395 -22.33 12.42 -1.31
N TRP A 396 -23.45 12.66 -0.64
CA TRP A 396 -24.02 11.78 0.37
C TRP A 396 -25.56 11.82 0.26
N PRO A 397 -26.29 10.69 0.40
CA PRO A 397 -25.85 9.34 0.79
C PRO A 397 -25.25 8.48 -0.33
N PHE A 398 -25.40 8.89 -1.60
CA PHE A 398 -24.75 8.22 -2.73
C PHE A 398 -23.31 8.71 -2.88
N PRO A 399 -22.32 7.85 -3.20
CA PRO A 399 -20.91 8.23 -3.25
C PRO A 399 -20.63 9.45 -4.13
N THR A 400 -21.29 9.54 -5.29
CA THR A 400 -21.18 10.67 -6.21
C THR A 400 -22.54 11.07 -6.79
N ARG A 401 -22.62 12.31 -7.26
CA ARG A 401 -23.74 12.88 -8.01
C ARG A 401 -23.23 13.66 -9.21
N LYS A 402 -24.04 13.73 -10.26
CA LYS A 402 -23.80 14.61 -11.40
C LYS A 402 -23.84 16.06 -10.94
N ASP A 403 -22.80 16.82 -11.29
CA ASP A 403 -22.72 18.26 -11.05
C ASP A 403 -23.14 19.04 -12.31
N LYS A 404 -22.47 18.75 -13.43
CA LYS A 404 -22.67 19.45 -14.71
C LYS A 404 -22.28 18.56 -15.89
N THR A 405 -22.39 19.10 -17.09
CA THR A 405 -21.78 18.54 -18.30
C THR A 405 -20.75 19.53 -18.86
N ARG A 406 -19.77 19.02 -19.63
CA ARG A 406 -18.88 19.85 -20.44
C ARG A 406 -18.49 19.14 -21.73
N ILE A 407 -18.18 19.91 -22.76
CA ILE A 407 -17.67 19.38 -24.02
C ILE A 407 -16.19 19.05 -23.84
N ILE A 408 -15.77 17.87 -24.30
CA ILE A 408 -14.38 17.42 -24.32
C ILE A 408 -13.94 17.22 -25.77
N ASN A 409 -12.66 17.50 -26.05
CA ASN A 409 -12.02 17.42 -27.37
C ASN A 409 -12.62 18.38 -28.41
N GLU A 410 -12.83 19.65 -28.06
CA GLU A 410 -13.33 20.67 -28.98
C GLU A 410 -12.39 20.91 -30.18
N GLU A 411 -11.10 20.63 -29.97
CA GLU A 411 -10.02 20.68 -30.95
C GLU A 411 -10.12 19.58 -32.01
N ARG A 412 -10.95 18.55 -31.80
CA ARG A 412 -11.16 17.42 -32.72
C ARG A 412 -9.87 16.64 -33.01
N GLU A 413 -8.99 16.52 -32.02
CA GLU A 413 -7.77 15.73 -32.15
C GLU A 413 -8.08 14.24 -32.02
N SER A 414 -7.31 13.38 -32.68
CA SER A 414 -7.42 11.94 -32.49
C SER A 414 -6.46 11.45 -31.42
N ALA A 415 -6.90 10.49 -30.61
CA ALA A 415 -6.04 9.74 -29.70
C ALA A 415 -5.23 8.65 -30.41
N TRP A 416 -5.47 8.42 -31.71
CA TRP A 416 -4.88 7.35 -32.50
C TRP A 416 -3.85 7.90 -33.48
N LEU A 417 -2.67 7.28 -33.54
CA LEU A 417 -1.57 7.66 -34.43
C LEU A 417 -1.99 7.66 -35.90
N ASN A 418 -2.86 6.73 -36.30
CA ASN A 418 -3.38 6.61 -37.67
C ASN A 418 -4.75 7.28 -37.85
N GLY A 419 -5.26 7.99 -36.84
CA GLY A 419 -6.56 8.66 -36.88
C GLY A 419 -7.77 7.72 -36.94
N LYS A 420 -7.63 6.46 -36.53
CA LYS A 420 -8.70 5.45 -36.57
C LYS A 420 -8.83 4.70 -35.27
N CYS A 421 -10.04 4.71 -34.71
CA CYS A 421 -10.39 3.92 -33.53
C CYS A 421 -10.51 2.42 -33.82
N ILE A 422 -9.71 1.59 -33.13
CA ILE A 422 -9.71 0.13 -33.32
C ILE A 422 -11.10 -0.48 -33.09
N TRP A 423 -11.87 0.03 -32.14
CA TRP A 423 -13.21 -0.46 -31.83
C TRP A 423 -14.20 -0.12 -32.95
N ARG A 424 -13.97 0.97 -33.68
CA ARG A 424 -14.73 1.30 -34.88
C ARG A 424 -14.39 0.36 -36.04
N GLU A 425 -13.10 0.06 -36.22
CA GLU A 425 -12.62 -0.89 -37.24
C GLU A 425 -13.15 -2.31 -37.04
N HIS A 426 -13.38 -2.69 -35.79
CA HIS A 426 -13.99 -3.97 -35.42
C HIS A 426 -15.52 -3.95 -35.38
N GLY A 427 -16.16 -2.87 -35.83
CA GLY A 427 -17.61 -2.78 -35.99
C GLY A 427 -18.38 -2.67 -34.68
N VAL A 428 -17.76 -2.28 -33.58
CA VAL A 428 -18.42 -2.09 -32.27
C VAL A 428 -19.37 -0.88 -32.31
N TRP A 429 -18.95 0.18 -32.97
CA TRP A 429 -19.69 1.42 -33.11
C TRP A 429 -19.37 2.12 -34.44
N ASN A 430 -20.18 3.11 -34.83
CA ASN A 430 -19.90 3.98 -35.97
C ASN A 430 -20.61 5.35 -35.79
N VAL A 431 -20.40 6.27 -36.71
CA VAL A 431 -21.10 7.56 -36.75
C VAL A 431 -22.39 7.42 -37.55
N ASP A 432 -23.52 7.86 -36.98
CA ASP A 432 -24.78 7.91 -37.68
C ASP A 432 -24.73 8.97 -38.79
N ALA A 433 -24.95 8.55 -40.04
CA ALA A 433 -24.79 9.39 -41.22
C ALA A 433 -25.76 10.60 -41.28
N LYS A 434 -26.86 10.59 -40.52
CA LYS A 434 -27.86 11.67 -40.52
C LYS A 434 -27.58 12.68 -39.42
N THR A 435 -27.23 12.19 -38.23
CA THR A 435 -27.08 13.02 -37.02
C THR A 435 -25.64 13.40 -36.73
N ASN A 436 -24.68 12.73 -37.37
CA ASN A 436 -23.25 12.84 -37.11
C ASN A 436 -22.88 12.53 -35.64
N LYS A 437 -23.70 11.72 -34.96
CA LYS A 437 -23.51 11.29 -33.57
C LYS A 437 -22.98 9.86 -33.51
N PRO A 438 -22.21 9.49 -32.47
CA PRO A 438 -21.78 8.11 -32.28
C PRO A 438 -22.98 7.18 -32.02
N LYS A 439 -22.94 5.99 -32.62
CA LYS A 439 -23.99 4.98 -32.58
C LYS A 439 -23.38 3.61 -32.34
N VAL A 440 -23.89 2.90 -31.34
CA VAL A 440 -23.54 1.49 -31.08
C VAL A 440 -24.03 0.62 -32.24
N LEU A 441 -23.16 -0.25 -32.75
CA LEU A 441 -23.51 -1.26 -33.76
C LEU A 441 -23.66 -2.64 -33.12
N ASP A 442 -22.81 -2.98 -32.15
CA ASP A 442 -22.91 -4.18 -31.35
C ASP A 442 -22.80 -3.85 -29.86
N LYS A 443 -23.92 -4.02 -29.15
CA LYS A 443 -24.03 -3.70 -27.72
C LYS A 443 -23.45 -4.79 -26.81
N ASP A 444 -23.38 -6.04 -27.28
CA ASP A 444 -22.96 -7.19 -26.47
C ASP A 444 -21.51 -7.59 -26.82
N TYR A 445 -20.81 -6.78 -27.62
CA TYR A 445 -19.50 -7.11 -28.21
C TYR A 445 -18.47 -7.61 -27.20
N PHE A 446 -18.43 -7.02 -26.00
CA PHE A 446 -17.49 -7.41 -24.94
C PHE A 446 -18.06 -8.43 -23.94
N LEU A 447 -19.34 -8.81 -24.06
CA LEU A 447 -19.98 -9.86 -23.24
C LEU A 447 -19.82 -11.25 -23.83
N LYS A 448 -19.62 -11.33 -25.14
CA LYS A 448 -19.66 -12.56 -25.91
C LYS A 448 -18.48 -12.62 -26.86
N ASN A 449 -18.04 -13.82 -27.19
CA ASN A 449 -17.10 -14.01 -28.28
C ASN A 449 -17.74 -13.54 -29.60
N PRO A 450 -17.19 -12.55 -30.32
CA PRO A 450 -17.82 -12.01 -31.52
C PRO A 450 -17.94 -13.03 -32.67
N LYS A 451 -17.14 -14.12 -32.64
CA LYS A 451 -17.16 -15.18 -33.66
C LYS A 451 -18.13 -16.30 -33.31
N THR A 452 -18.20 -16.74 -32.05
CA THR A 452 -19.02 -17.89 -31.63
C THR A 452 -20.35 -17.51 -31.00
N GLY A 453 -20.50 -16.28 -30.50
CA GLY A 453 -21.68 -15.81 -29.77
C GLY A 453 -21.78 -16.30 -28.32
N GLU A 454 -20.81 -17.11 -27.85
CA GLU A 454 -20.78 -17.64 -26.49
C GLU A 454 -20.47 -16.54 -25.48
N LYS A 455 -21.13 -16.58 -24.31
CA LYS A 455 -20.87 -15.64 -23.22
C LYS A 455 -19.48 -15.92 -22.64
N MET A 456 -18.70 -14.85 -22.45
CA MET A 456 -17.35 -14.93 -21.89
C MET A 456 -17.36 -14.49 -20.42
N ASP A 457 -16.46 -15.07 -19.64
CA ASP A 457 -16.14 -14.71 -18.26
C ASP A 457 -14.68 -14.27 -18.17
N PHE A 458 -14.42 -13.08 -17.63
CA PHE A 458 -13.07 -12.50 -17.57
C PHE A 458 -12.08 -13.43 -16.87
N TYR A 459 -12.46 -13.93 -15.68
CA TYR A 459 -11.54 -14.68 -14.87
C TYR A 459 -11.24 -16.05 -15.50
N LYS A 460 -12.29 -16.75 -15.92
CA LYS A 460 -12.17 -18.09 -16.50
C LYS A 460 -11.49 -18.10 -17.86
N ASP A 461 -11.92 -17.22 -18.77
CA ASP A 461 -11.55 -17.34 -20.18
C ASP A 461 -10.28 -16.55 -20.53
N PHE A 462 -9.82 -15.62 -19.66
CA PHE A 462 -8.66 -14.77 -19.91
C PHE A 462 -7.63 -14.74 -18.78
N TYR A 463 -8.06 -14.44 -17.54
CA TYR A 463 -7.14 -14.29 -16.40
C TYR A 463 -6.45 -15.61 -16.00
N LEU A 464 -7.20 -16.68 -15.73
CA LEU A 464 -6.64 -17.98 -15.32
C LEU A 464 -5.70 -18.59 -16.39
N PRO A 465 -6.02 -18.53 -17.70
CA PRO A 465 -5.07 -18.91 -18.75
C PRO A 465 -3.75 -18.11 -18.69
N PHE A 466 -3.81 -16.82 -18.36
CA PHE A 466 -2.61 -16.01 -18.22
C PHE A 466 -1.85 -16.28 -16.91
N VAL A 467 -2.55 -16.53 -15.80
CA VAL A 467 -1.94 -17.02 -14.54
C VAL A 467 -1.05 -18.23 -14.84
N LYS A 468 -1.59 -19.20 -15.57
CA LYS A 468 -0.84 -20.39 -16.00
C LYS A 468 0.39 -20.02 -16.83
N ARG A 469 0.21 -19.22 -17.89
CA ARG A 469 1.30 -18.79 -18.80
C ARG A 469 2.43 -18.11 -18.04
N TYR A 470 2.09 -17.19 -17.14
CA TYR A 470 3.06 -16.46 -16.34
C TYR A 470 3.75 -17.36 -15.31
N ALA A 471 2.99 -18.20 -14.59
CA ALA A 471 3.55 -19.11 -13.61
C ALA A 471 4.54 -20.09 -14.24
N GLU A 472 4.17 -20.72 -15.36
CA GLU A 472 5.07 -21.58 -16.16
C GLU A 472 6.31 -20.80 -16.63
N GLY A 473 6.12 -19.53 -17.04
CA GLY A 473 7.20 -18.63 -17.42
C GLY A 473 8.24 -18.43 -16.31
N ILE A 474 7.80 -17.96 -15.14
CA ILE A 474 8.67 -17.69 -13.99
C ILE A 474 9.29 -18.98 -13.45
N GLN A 475 8.49 -20.04 -13.28
CA GLN A 475 8.94 -21.31 -12.70
C GLN A 475 9.82 -22.13 -13.66
N SER A 476 9.87 -21.78 -14.94
CA SER A 476 10.88 -22.31 -15.87
C SER A 476 12.31 -21.89 -15.52
N ILE A 477 12.46 -20.78 -14.79
CA ILE A 477 13.76 -20.30 -14.27
C ILE A 477 14.09 -21.00 -12.95
N ASN A 478 13.16 -20.94 -12.00
CA ASN A 478 13.30 -21.62 -10.71
C ASN A 478 11.95 -22.18 -10.26
N LYS A 479 11.85 -23.50 -10.16
CA LYS A 479 10.61 -24.21 -9.78
C LYS A 479 10.16 -23.92 -8.35
N GLU A 480 11.07 -23.49 -7.50
CA GLU A 480 10.79 -23.14 -6.10
C GLU A 480 10.17 -21.74 -5.95
N TYR A 481 10.18 -20.92 -7.01
CA TYR A 481 9.58 -19.59 -6.93
C TYR A 481 8.08 -19.66 -6.71
N PHE A 482 7.64 -18.85 -5.74
CA PHE A 482 6.24 -18.56 -5.57
C PHE A 482 5.72 -17.67 -6.68
N VAL A 483 4.47 -17.91 -7.06
CA VAL A 483 3.72 -17.03 -7.96
C VAL A 483 2.51 -16.49 -7.20
N PHE A 484 2.55 -15.21 -6.89
CA PHE A 484 1.49 -14.53 -6.14
C PHE A 484 0.41 -14.08 -7.12
N VAL A 485 -0.85 -14.39 -6.81
CA VAL A 485 -1.99 -14.09 -7.67
C VAL A 485 -3.11 -13.42 -6.89
N GLU A 486 -3.65 -12.37 -7.47
CA GLU A 486 -4.72 -11.59 -6.86
C GLU A 486 -5.87 -11.32 -7.83
N PRO A 487 -7.13 -11.30 -7.33
CA PRO A 487 -8.25 -10.73 -8.07
C PRO A 487 -8.18 -9.20 -8.01
N LEU A 488 -9.10 -8.54 -8.71
CA LEU A 488 -9.31 -7.10 -8.52
C LEU A 488 -9.61 -6.82 -7.03
N PRO A 489 -9.08 -5.72 -6.43
CA PRO A 489 -9.28 -5.42 -5.02
C PRO A 489 -10.74 -5.44 -4.59
N ASN A 490 -11.00 -6.02 -3.42
CA ASN A 490 -12.34 -6.14 -2.87
C ASN A 490 -13.33 -6.91 -3.78
N GLU A 491 -12.86 -7.68 -4.77
CA GLU A 491 -13.66 -8.68 -5.46
C GLU A 491 -13.39 -10.09 -4.89
N PRO A 492 -14.37 -11.01 -4.94
CA PRO A 492 -14.10 -12.40 -4.65
C PRO A 492 -13.16 -12.98 -5.72
N PRO A 493 -12.23 -13.88 -5.36
CA PRO A 493 -11.41 -14.58 -6.35
C PRO A 493 -12.28 -15.50 -7.21
N PRO A 494 -11.82 -15.84 -8.44
CA PRO A 494 -12.50 -16.84 -9.24
C PRO A 494 -12.45 -18.22 -8.59
N ILE A 495 -13.38 -19.09 -9.00
CA ILE A 495 -13.36 -20.49 -8.59
C ILE A 495 -12.34 -21.23 -9.46
N TRP A 496 -11.33 -21.78 -8.81
CA TRP A 496 -10.29 -22.58 -9.43
C TRP A 496 -10.80 -24.01 -9.61
N THR A 497 -10.66 -24.52 -10.82
CA THR A 497 -10.90 -25.94 -11.12
C THR A 497 -9.63 -26.75 -10.84
N PRO A 498 -9.71 -28.09 -10.79
CA PRO A 498 -8.52 -28.94 -10.64
C PRO A 498 -7.37 -28.63 -11.63
N ASN A 499 -7.67 -28.07 -12.80
CA ASN A 499 -6.67 -27.73 -13.82
C ASN A 499 -5.99 -26.37 -13.60
N ASP A 500 -6.53 -25.53 -12.70
CA ASP A 500 -6.02 -24.18 -12.41
C ASP A 500 -5.04 -24.18 -11.22
N HIS A 501 -4.92 -25.31 -10.50
CA HIS A 501 -3.99 -25.43 -9.39
C HIS A 501 -2.56 -25.69 -9.86
N HIS A 502 -1.75 -24.63 -9.85
CA HIS A 502 -0.31 -24.72 -10.09
C HIS A 502 0.48 -24.85 -8.77
N ASN A 503 1.68 -25.42 -8.86
CA ASN A 503 2.60 -25.53 -7.73
C ASN A 503 3.06 -24.13 -7.29
N ASN A 504 3.31 -23.94 -6.00
CA ASN A 504 3.87 -22.71 -5.45
C ASN A 504 3.07 -21.42 -5.76
N ILE A 505 1.77 -21.54 -6.06
CA ILE A 505 0.87 -20.39 -6.10
C ILE A 505 0.53 -19.91 -4.69
N ILE A 506 0.51 -18.59 -4.48
CA ILE A 506 0.07 -17.91 -3.27
C ILE A 506 -1.11 -17.00 -3.59
N TYR A 507 -2.17 -17.04 -2.78
CA TYR A 507 -3.30 -16.13 -2.91
C TYR A 507 -2.97 -14.78 -2.23
N ALA A 508 -3.01 -13.68 -2.99
CA ALA A 508 -2.44 -12.40 -2.59
C ALA A 508 -3.41 -11.18 -2.62
N PRO A 509 -4.67 -11.26 -2.16
CA PRO A 509 -5.66 -10.20 -2.37
C PRO A 509 -5.32 -8.89 -1.64
N HIS A 510 -5.95 -7.79 -2.06
CA HIS A 510 -5.86 -6.49 -1.39
C HIS A 510 -7.09 -6.20 -0.52
N TRP A 511 -6.91 -5.37 0.52
CA TRP A 511 -8.02 -4.89 1.34
C TRP A 511 -7.81 -3.45 1.83
N TYR A 512 -8.84 -2.62 1.62
CA TYR A 512 -8.91 -1.23 2.06
C TYR A 512 -10.32 -0.87 2.54
N ASP A 513 -10.44 0.08 3.47
CA ASP A 513 -11.73 0.74 3.73
C ASP A 513 -12.06 1.69 2.58
N LEU A 514 -12.89 1.21 1.65
CA LEU A 514 -13.31 1.96 0.46
C LEU A 514 -13.98 3.30 0.77
N LYS A 515 -14.71 3.42 1.89
CA LYS A 515 -15.33 4.69 2.29
C LYS A 515 -14.26 5.68 2.71
N ALA A 516 -13.37 5.28 3.60
CA ALA A 516 -12.31 6.15 4.09
C ALA A 516 -11.31 6.52 2.99
N LEU A 517 -10.99 5.59 2.08
CA LEU A 517 -10.16 5.83 0.90
C LEU A 517 -10.79 6.90 0.00
N PHE A 518 -12.08 6.76 -0.32
CA PHE A 518 -12.79 7.68 -1.20
C PHE A 518 -13.02 9.06 -0.57
N THR A 519 -13.43 9.12 0.70
CA THR A 519 -13.75 10.39 1.36
C THR A 519 -12.53 11.07 1.99
N LYS A 520 -11.43 10.34 2.22
CA LYS A 520 -10.26 10.78 3.00
C LYS A 520 -10.65 11.23 4.41
N THR A 521 -11.53 10.47 5.07
CA THR A 521 -12.00 10.80 6.43
C THR A 521 -12.14 9.56 7.31
N PHE A 522 -11.71 9.65 8.56
CA PHE A 522 -11.98 8.66 9.60
C PHE A 522 -12.05 9.32 10.97
N ASN A 523 -13.19 9.21 11.65
CA ASN A 523 -13.38 9.73 13.01
C ASN A 523 -13.69 8.62 14.04
N GLY A 524 -13.72 7.36 13.61
CA GLY A 524 -14.02 6.22 14.46
C GLY A 524 -15.46 6.10 14.96
N LYS A 525 -16.37 7.03 14.60
CA LYS A 525 -17.75 7.01 15.09
C LYS A 525 -18.64 6.07 14.28
N ILE A 526 -18.51 6.09 12.96
CA ILE A 526 -19.32 5.28 12.04
C ILE A 526 -18.44 4.79 10.88
N THR A 527 -18.39 3.47 10.71
CA THR A 527 -17.78 2.81 9.54
C THR A 527 -18.83 2.01 8.78
N HIS A 528 -18.56 1.76 7.50
CA HIS A 528 -19.48 1.00 6.65
C HIS A 528 -18.74 -0.13 5.92
N ASP A 529 -19.42 -1.26 5.77
CA ASP A 529 -19.05 -2.31 4.82
C ASP A 529 -19.60 -1.92 3.44
N VAL A 530 -18.75 -1.31 2.61
CA VAL A 530 -19.15 -0.81 1.28
C VAL A 530 -19.57 -1.96 0.37
N GLN A 531 -18.91 -3.12 0.43
CA GLN A 531 -19.28 -4.29 -0.38
C GLN A 531 -20.66 -4.84 -0.01
N ARG A 532 -21.05 -4.74 1.25
CA ARG A 532 -22.40 -5.10 1.69
C ARG A 532 -23.43 -4.05 1.26
N LEU A 533 -23.06 -2.76 1.26
CA LEU A 533 -23.93 -1.69 0.78
C LEU A 533 -24.21 -1.77 -0.72
N THR A 534 -23.24 -2.19 -1.55
CA THR A 534 -23.44 -2.33 -3.00
C THR A 534 -24.47 -3.41 -3.36
N LYS A 535 -24.80 -4.32 -2.43
CA LYS A 535 -25.88 -5.33 -2.60
C LYS A 535 -27.30 -4.75 -2.42
N GLY A 536 -27.42 -3.49 -1.99
CA GLY A 536 -28.68 -2.75 -1.95
C GLY A 536 -28.94 -2.02 -0.64
N ALA A 537 -29.75 -0.95 -0.70
CA ALA A 537 -30.02 -0.05 0.43
C ALA A 537 -30.68 -0.71 1.66
N HIS A 538 -31.33 -1.86 1.48
CA HIS A 538 -31.92 -2.63 2.59
C HIS A 538 -30.85 -3.24 3.51
N HIS A 539 -29.57 -3.25 3.12
CA HIS A 539 -28.46 -3.71 3.94
C HIS A 539 -27.80 -2.63 4.79
N ILE A 540 -28.23 -1.35 4.72
CA ILE A 540 -27.58 -0.23 5.43
C ILE A 540 -27.39 -0.53 6.92
N ALA A 541 -28.45 -0.96 7.61
CA ALA A 541 -28.38 -1.25 9.05
C ALA A 541 -27.36 -2.34 9.37
N ALA A 542 -27.27 -3.37 8.53
CA ALA A 542 -26.36 -4.50 8.73
C ALA A 542 -24.94 -4.24 8.20
N ALA A 543 -24.75 -3.18 7.41
CA ALA A 543 -23.46 -2.74 6.88
C ALA A 543 -22.87 -1.56 7.67
N THR A 544 -23.56 -1.05 8.69
CA THR A 544 -23.13 0.11 9.50
C THR A 544 -22.63 -0.34 10.86
N TYR A 545 -21.48 0.19 11.27
CA TYR A 545 -20.83 -0.16 12.53
C TYR A 545 -20.47 1.10 13.32
N PHE A 546 -20.67 1.06 14.63
CA PHE A 546 -20.53 2.21 15.53
C PHE A 546 -19.32 2.11 16.46
N GLY A 547 -18.62 3.22 16.62
CA GLY A 547 -17.42 3.31 17.47
C GLY A 547 -16.20 2.57 16.93
N ILE A 548 -15.08 2.70 17.64
CA ILE A 548 -13.82 2.01 17.31
C ILE A 548 -13.97 0.49 17.40
N SER A 549 -14.74 0.00 18.38
CA SER A 549 -15.08 -1.42 18.49
C SER A 549 -15.88 -1.91 17.27
N GLY A 550 -16.82 -1.10 16.78
CA GLY A 550 -17.55 -1.37 15.54
C GLY A 550 -16.63 -1.41 14.32
N ALA A 551 -15.70 -0.45 14.19
CA ALA A 551 -14.71 -0.45 13.11
C ALA A 551 -13.85 -1.74 13.12
N LYS A 552 -13.36 -2.14 14.29
CA LYS A 552 -12.63 -3.41 14.47
C LYS A 552 -13.48 -4.61 14.03
N LYS A 553 -14.74 -4.69 14.48
CA LYS A 553 -15.67 -5.77 14.11
C LYS A 553 -15.94 -5.81 12.61
N ASN A 554 -16.10 -4.64 11.98
CA ASN A 554 -16.32 -4.48 10.56
C ASN A 554 -15.15 -5.05 9.76
N TYR A 555 -13.94 -4.52 10.00
CA TYR A 555 -12.74 -4.87 9.24
C TYR A 555 -12.35 -6.32 9.46
N SER A 556 -12.37 -6.82 10.71
CA SER A 556 -12.14 -8.24 10.99
C SER A 556 -13.13 -9.14 10.26
N GLY A 557 -14.40 -8.74 10.14
CA GLY A 557 -15.42 -9.49 9.42
C GLY A 557 -15.16 -9.56 7.91
N GLN A 558 -14.73 -8.45 7.30
CA GLN A 558 -14.40 -8.39 5.87
C GLN A 558 -13.14 -9.22 5.55
N VAL A 559 -12.06 -9.06 6.32
CA VAL A 559 -10.82 -9.84 6.15
C VAL A 559 -11.09 -11.34 6.33
N ARG A 560 -11.93 -11.71 7.30
CA ARG A 560 -12.37 -13.11 7.48
C ARG A 560 -13.02 -13.68 6.22
N ASN A 561 -13.88 -12.89 5.58
CA ASN A 561 -14.56 -13.32 4.35
C ASN A 561 -13.55 -13.49 3.20
N ILE A 562 -12.53 -12.63 3.09
CA ILE A 562 -11.46 -12.77 2.10
C ILE A 562 -10.69 -14.09 2.31
N VAL A 563 -10.25 -14.37 3.53
CA VAL A 563 -9.53 -15.62 3.86
C VAL A 563 -10.40 -16.85 3.60
N LYS A 564 -11.67 -16.80 4.05
CA LYS A 564 -12.63 -17.90 3.84
C LYS A 564 -12.90 -18.16 2.36
N ASN A 565 -13.13 -17.10 1.58
CA ASN A 565 -13.39 -17.22 0.14
C ASN A 565 -12.14 -17.72 -0.60
N GLY A 566 -10.94 -17.30 -0.19
CA GLY A 566 -9.69 -17.85 -0.73
C GLY A 566 -9.61 -19.36 -0.56
N LEU A 567 -9.84 -19.87 0.66
CA LEU A 567 -9.85 -21.32 0.91
C LEU A 567 -10.95 -22.05 0.10
N GLN A 568 -12.12 -21.44 -0.04
CA GLN A 568 -13.25 -22.05 -0.74
C GLN A 568 -13.08 -22.06 -2.27
N TYR A 569 -12.53 -20.99 -2.85
CA TYR A 569 -12.52 -20.78 -4.30
C TYR A 569 -11.14 -21.02 -4.92
N VAL A 570 -10.05 -20.70 -4.23
CA VAL A 570 -8.67 -20.88 -4.71
C VAL A 570 -8.05 -22.19 -4.17
N GLY A 571 -8.56 -22.68 -3.03
CA GLY A 571 -8.12 -23.90 -2.35
C GLY A 571 -7.18 -23.65 -1.17
N GLU A 572 -6.65 -24.73 -0.59
CA GLU A 572 -5.70 -24.71 0.54
C GLU A 572 -4.33 -24.19 0.09
N LYS A 573 -4.23 -22.87 -0.09
CA LYS A 573 -3.03 -22.11 -0.44
C LYS A 573 -2.75 -21.05 0.62
N PRO A 574 -1.47 -20.68 0.88
CA PRO A 574 -1.19 -19.57 1.77
C PRO A 574 -1.82 -18.28 1.25
N CYS A 575 -2.28 -17.46 2.19
CA CYS A 575 -2.90 -16.17 1.91
C CYS A 575 -2.04 -15.05 2.48
N ILE A 576 -1.80 -14.02 1.67
CA ILE A 576 -1.22 -12.75 2.09
C ILE A 576 -2.09 -11.61 1.62
N ILE A 577 -2.39 -10.65 2.49
CA ILE A 577 -2.98 -9.39 2.07
C ILE A 577 -1.86 -8.53 1.45
N GLY A 578 -1.77 -8.48 0.12
CA GLY A 578 -0.69 -7.81 -0.64
C GLY A 578 -0.62 -6.31 -0.36
N GLU A 579 -1.77 -5.71 -0.10
CA GLU A 579 -1.88 -4.32 0.32
C GLU A 579 -2.97 -4.12 1.37
N CYS A 580 -2.60 -3.41 2.43
CA CYS A 580 -3.53 -2.78 3.34
C CYS A 580 -2.90 -1.53 3.97
N GLY A 581 -3.71 -0.57 4.39
CA GLY A 581 -3.18 0.64 5.00
C GLY A 581 -4.23 1.72 5.16
N ILE A 582 -3.76 2.91 5.55
CA ILE A 582 -4.60 4.10 5.69
C ILE A 582 -3.94 5.29 5.01
N PRO A 583 -4.72 6.22 4.43
CA PRO A 583 -4.16 7.49 4.03
C PRO A 583 -3.74 8.30 5.26
N MET A 584 -2.55 8.87 5.22
CA MET A 584 -2.01 9.78 6.23
C MET A 584 -2.59 11.18 6.09
N ASP A 585 -3.15 11.53 4.94
CA ASP A 585 -3.79 12.82 4.65
C ASP A 585 -5.29 12.88 5.01
N ILE A 586 -5.81 11.93 5.79
CA ILE A 586 -7.22 11.93 6.23
C ILE A 586 -7.57 13.17 7.08
N ASN A 587 -8.87 13.47 7.13
CA ASN A 587 -9.45 14.55 7.94
C ASN A 587 -8.78 15.90 7.63
N GLU A 588 -8.67 16.23 6.34
CA GLU A 588 -8.14 17.51 5.86
C GLU A 588 -6.70 17.78 6.32
N LYS A 589 -5.88 16.72 6.44
CA LYS A 589 -4.46 16.81 6.82
C LYS A 589 -4.21 17.47 8.20
N GLN A 590 -5.21 17.55 9.07
CA GLN A 590 -5.09 18.26 10.35
C GLN A 590 -3.93 17.74 11.21
N ALA A 591 -3.70 16.42 11.21
CA ALA A 591 -2.59 15.80 11.94
C ALA A 591 -1.20 16.34 11.54
N PHE A 592 -1.03 16.82 10.30
CA PHE A 592 0.24 17.37 9.85
C PHE A 592 0.54 18.74 10.46
N LEU A 593 -0.51 19.46 10.88
CA LEU A 593 -0.42 20.78 11.50
C LEU A 593 -0.36 20.69 13.02
N THR A 594 -1.15 19.80 13.61
CA THR A 594 -1.30 19.68 15.07
C THR A 594 -0.35 18.65 15.70
N ASN A 595 0.21 17.74 14.89
CA ASN A 595 0.91 16.54 15.34
C ASN A 595 0.03 15.61 16.20
N ASP A 596 -1.30 15.74 16.13
CA ASP A 596 -2.25 14.81 16.74
C ASP A 596 -2.66 13.73 15.74
N TRP A 597 -2.14 12.52 15.95
CA TRP A 597 -2.34 11.37 15.08
C TRP A 597 -3.38 10.39 15.63
N ALA A 598 -4.15 10.74 16.68
CA ALA A 598 -5.02 9.79 17.37
C ALA A 598 -6.05 9.11 16.44
N HIS A 599 -6.58 9.82 15.45
CA HIS A 599 -7.49 9.21 14.45
C HIS A 599 -6.78 8.18 13.58
N HIS A 600 -5.56 8.47 13.15
CA HIS A 600 -4.73 7.54 12.37
C HIS A 600 -4.34 6.32 13.19
N SER A 601 -3.91 6.49 14.43
CA SER A 601 -3.55 5.38 15.31
C SER A 601 -4.73 4.44 15.53
N ASN A 602 -5.91 5.01 15.82
CA ASN A 602 -7.14 4.22 15.99
C ASN A 602 -7.58 3.52 14.70
N PHE A 603 -7.43 4.18 13.55
CA PHE A 603 -7.79 3.60 12.26
C PHE A 603 -6.86 2.44 11.92
N LEU A 604 -5.55 2.67 11.97
CA LEU A 604 -4.56 1.66 11.64
C LEU A 604 -4.55 0.49 12.63
N ASP A 605 -4.82 0.74 13.92
CA ASP A 605 -5.02 -0.31 14.92
C ASP A 605 -6.23 -1.19 14.59
N ALA A 606 -7.31 -0.62 14.05
CA ALA A 606 -8.45 -1.40 13.58
C ALA A 606 -8.14 -2.23 12.33
N VAL A 607 -7.38 -1.68 11.38
CA VAL A 607 -6.93 -2.38 10.16
C VAL A 607 -5.99 -3.54 10.53
N LEU A 608 -4.93 -3.26 11.30
CA LEU A 608 -3.95 -4.28 11.66
C LEU A 608 -4.52 -5.33 12.62
N GLY A 609 -5.38 -4.92 13.56
CA GLY A 609 -6.12 -5.85 14.41
C GLY A 609 -6.98 -6.84 13.62
N ALA A 610 -7.54 -6.42 12.47
CA ALA A 610 -8.29 -7.30 11.58
C ALA A 610 -7.42 -8.38 10.93
N MET A 611 -6.18 -8.03 10.54
CA MET A 611 -5.23 -9.00 9.99
C MET A 611 -4.82 -10.04 11.04
N GLU A 612 -4.59 -9.58 12.27
CA GLU A 612 -4.18 -10.45 13.38
C GLU A 612 -5.25 -11.43 13.80
N GLN A 613 -6.48 -10.96 13.98
CA GLN A 613 -7.61 -11.80 14.37
C GLN A 613 -7.91 -12.88 13.34
N ASN A 614 -7.54 -12.65 12.08
CA ASN A 614 -7.71 -13.61 10.98
C ASN A 614 -6.43 -14.41 10.67
N LEU A 615 -5.34 -14.20 11.43
CA LEU A 615 -4.07 -14.92 11.28
C LEU A 615 -3.53 -14.89 9.85
N VAL A 616 -3.73 -13.77 9.14
CA VAL A 616 -3.32 -13.62 7.74
C VAL A 616 -2.01 -12.83 7.66
N ASN A 617 -1.15 -13.23 6.73
CA ASN A 617 0.06 -12.47 6.40
C ASN A 617 -0.33 -11.16 5.72
N PHE A 618 0.48 -10.11 5.82
CA PHE A 618 0.18 -8.86 5.12
C PHE A 618 1.42 -8.01 4.84
N THR A 619 1.30 -7.16 3.82
CA THR A 619 2.24 -6.07 3.51
C THR A 619 1.51 -4.72 3.57
N LEU A 620 2.02 -3.81 4.40
CA LEU A 620 1.46 -2.47 4.56
C LEU A 620 1.76 -1.63 3.33
N TRP A 621 0.75 -0.92 2.81
CA TRP A 621 0.90 0.16 1.84
C TRP A 621 1.07 1.49 2.57
N ASN A 622 2.25 2.12 2.56
CA ASN A 622 3.55 1.62 2.07
C ASN A 622 4.73 2.15 2.90
N TYR A 623 5.96 1.74 2.59
CA TYR A 623 7.17 2.41 3.08
C TYR A 623 7.82 3.16 1.93
N ASN A 624 7.72 4.48 1.85
CA ASN A 624 8.29 5.30 0.79
C ASN A 624 9.34 6.23 1.38
N SER A 625 10.60 5.97 1.01
CA SER A 625 11.79 6.70 1.48
C SER A 625 11.77 8.18 1.14
N THR A 626 11.06 8.59 0.08
CA THR A 626 11.00 9.99 -0.37
C THR A 626 9.69 10.67 -0.03
N ASN A 627 8.81 10.04 0.75
CA ASN A 627 7.51 10.63 1.08
C ASN A 627 7.68 11.96 1.84
N ASP A 628 6.81 12.92 1.54
CA ASP A 628 6.72 14.21 2.21
C ASP A 628 5.25 14.55 2.56
N ASN A 629 5.01 15.58 3.38
CA ASN A 629 3.64 15.96 3.77
C ASN A 629 2.93 16.85 2.71
N ALA A 630 3.66 17.33 1.70
CA ALA A 630 3.17 18.25 0.69
C ALA A 630 2.51 17.50 -0.48
N HIS A 631 3.26 16.58 -1.07
CA HIS A 631 2.93 15.76 -2.24
C HIS A 631 2.77 14.28 -1.92
N GLY A 632 2.98 13.86 -0.67
CA GLY A 632 2.83 12.48 -0.26
C GLY A 632 3.92 11.61 -0.87
N ASP A 633 3.55 10.62 -1.66
CA ASP A 633 4.46 9.71 -2.35
C ASP A 633 5.00 10.26 -3.69
N HIS A 634 4.63 11.50 -4.04
CA HIS A 634 4.89 12.18 -5.32
C HIS A 634 4.11 11.63 -6.53
N TRP A 635 3.27 10.61 -6.32
CA TRP A 635 2.46 9.94 -7.31
C TRP A 635 0.97 10.24 -7.08
N TYR A 636 0.39 11.09 -7.93
CA TYR A 636 -1.01 11.52 -7.88
C TYR A 636 -1.51 12.07 -6.52
N GLY A 637 -0.59 12.49 -5.65
CA GLY A 637 -0.90 13.06 -4.35
C GLY A 637 -1.38 12.02 -3.33
N GLU A 638 -1.09 10.74 -3.54
CA GLU A 638 -1.32 9.71 -2.53
C GLU A 638 -0.37 9.89 -1.35
N ASP A 639 -0.85 9.64 -0.14
CA ASP A 639 -0.02 9.75 1.05
C ASP A 639 -0.36 8.63 2.02
N PHE A 640 0.19 7.44 1.78
CA PHE A 640 -0.05 6.24 2.60
C PHE A 640 1.13 5.85 3.46
N SER A 641 2.29 6.50 3.27
CA SER A 641 3.51 5.91 3.76
C SER A 641 3.60 5.87 5.30
N ILE A 642 4.07 4.80 5.90
CA ILE A 642 4.39 4.78 7.33
C ILE A 642 5.70 5.52 7.66
N TYR A 643 6.34 6.15 6.67
CA TYR A 643 7.54 6.96 6.81
C TYR A 643 7.39 8.27 6.03
N SER A 644 7.94 9.37 6.55
CA SER A 644 8.00 10.67 5.86
C SER A 644 9.26 11.41 6.27
N ARG A 645 9.96 12.02 5.29
CA ARG A 645 11.14 12.86 5.54
C ARG A 645 10.76 14.15 6.26
N SER A 646 9.58 14.71 5.98
CA SER A 646 9.12 16.02 6.47
C SER A 646 8.94 16.12 7.98
N ILE A 647 8.82 14.99 8.70
CA ILE A 647 8.75 15.01 10.17
C ILE A 647 10.10 15.45 10.78
N ASN A 648 11.19 15.37 10.02
CA ASN A 648 12.52 15.79 10.45
C ASN A 648 12.81 17.29 10.21
N ASP A 649 12.01 17.98 9.39
CA ASP A 649 12.09 19.43 9.25
C ASP A 649 11.41 20.05 10.45
N LYS A 650 12.18 20.25 11.54
CA LYS A 650 11.73 20.99 12.71
C LYS A 650 10.97 22.23 12.24
N ILE A 651 9.71 22.34 12.64
CA ILE A 651 8.96 23.59 12.61
C ILE A 651 9.86 24.61 13.29
N LYS A 652 10.54 25.46 12.52
CA LYS A 652 11.12 26.70 13.02
C LYS A 652 9.93 27.59 13.36
N ILE A 653 9.32 27.34 14.51
CA ILE A 653 8.58 28.39 15.19
C ILE A 653 9.66 29.39 15.57
N THR A 654 9.86 30.39 14.72
CA THR A 654 10.59 31.60 15.11
C THR A 654 9.93 32.04 16.40
N LYS A 655 10.64 31.94 17.53
CA LYS A 655 10.19 32.51 18.79
C LYS A 655 9.82 33.95 18.48
N THR A 656 8.53 34.26 18.52
CA THR A 656 8.07 35.63 18.49
C THR A 656 8.75 36.31 19.66
N GLU A 657 9.62 37.28 19.38
CA GLU A 657 10.23 38.11 20.41
C GLU A 657 9.11 38.70 21.26
N GLU A 658 9.25 38.58 22.58
CA GLU A 658 8.35 39.21 23.54
C GLU A 658 8.28 40.72 23.26
N ILE A 659 7.14 41.19 22.77
CA ILE A 659 6.84 42.61 22.71
C ILE A 659 6.63 43.06 24.17
N LYS A 660 7.67 43.66 24.76
CA LYS A 660 7.53 44.42 26.01
C LYS A 660 6.66 45.64 25.75
N THR A 661 5.44 45.63 26.25
CA THR A 661 4.59 46.82 26.31
C THR A 661 5.01 47.66 27.52
N ASN A 662 5.54 48.85 27.26
CA ASN A 662 5.72 49.87 28.31
C ASN A 662 4.38 50.58 28.54
N GLU A 663 3.82 50.44 29.73
CA GLU A 663 2.68 51.22 30.20
C GLU A 663 3.19 52.51 30.88
N THR A 664 2.66 53.67 30.47
CA THR A 664 2.82 54.94 31.21
C THR A 664 1.45 55.49 31.56
N GLU A 665 1.20 55.70 32.86
CA GLU A 665 0.01 56.34 33.41
C GLU A 665 0.24 57.86 33.54
N GLU A 666 -0.65 58.68 32.96
CA GLU A 666 -0.78 60.09 33.32
C GLU A 666 -2.13 60.32 34.01
N GLN A 667 -2.08 60.91 35.21
CA GLN A 667 -3.25 61.37 35.96
C GLN A 667 -3.56 62.83 35.61
N ILE A 668 -4.77 63.10 35.11
CA ILE A 668 -5.35 64.45 35.13
C ILE A 668 -6.80 64.36 35.60
N ASN A 669 -7.12 65.07 36.69
CA ASN A 669 -8.45 65.28 37.27
C ASN A 669 -9.26 64.01 37.60
N GLY A 670 -8.70 63.17 38.47
CA GLY A 670 -9.47 62.33 39.39
C GLY A 670 -10.34 61.22 38.80
N THR A 671 -10.22 60.91 37.51
CA THR A 671 -10.99 59.82 36.88
C THR A 671 -10.10 59.01 35.94
N ALA A 672 -9.84 57.73 36.30
CA ALA A 672 -9.04 56.82 35.48
C ALA A 672 -9.90 56.21 34.36
N THR A 673 -9.51 56.42 33.10
CA THR A 673 -10.16 55.77 31.94
C THR A 673 -9.11 55.08 31.07
N LYS A 674 -9.22 53.76 30.88
CA LYS A 674 -8.37 52.98 29.97
C LYS A 674 -8.92 53.09 28.53
N LYS A 675 -8.11 53.57 27.59
CA LYS A 675 -8.41 53.53 26.15
C LYS A 675 -7.48 52.53 25.46
N ILE A 676 -8.04 51.49 24.86
CA ILE A 676 -7.34 50.59 23.93
C ILE A 676 -7.54 51.14 22.52
N GLN A 677 -6.45 51.50 21.84
CA GLN A 677 -6.49 51.92 20.44
C GLN A 677 -6.43 50.68 19.53
N LYS A 678 -7.44 50.51 18.67
CA LYS A 678 -7.45 49.53 17.56
C LYS A 678 -6.40 49.93 16.52
N LEU A 679 -5.49 49.02 16.18
CA LEU A 679 -4.65 49.13 14.98
C LEU A 679 -5.21 48.22 13.87
N GLN A 680 -5.43 48.83 12.71
CA GLN A 680 -5.80 48.18 11.45
C GLN A 680 -4.60 47.42 10.87
N ILE A 681 -4.83 46.19 10.43
CA ILE A 681 -3.83 45.40 9.69
C ILE A 681 -3.93 45.78 8.21
N GLN A 682 -2.88 46.41 7.68
CA GLN A 682 -2.62 46.49 6.23
C GLN A 682 -1.77 45.28 5.83
N THR A 683 -2.30 44.46 4.92
CA THR A 683 -1.59 43.38 4.26
C THR A 683 -0.76 43.92 3.10
N ASN A 684 0.56 43.76 3.15
CA ASN A 684 1.43 43.87 1.97
C ASN A 684 1.89 42.48 1.54
N ALA A 685 1.51 42.13 0.32
CA ALA A 685 1.96 40.96 -0.42
C ALA A 685 3.41 41.15 -0.89
N LEU A 686 4.21 40.08 -0.83
CA LEU A 686 5.47 39.96 -1.57
C LEU A 686 5.31 38.85 -2.61
N VAL A 687 5.06 39.31 -3.84
CA VAL A 687 5.23 38.59 -5.10
C VAL A 687 6.70 38.71 -5.48
N SER A 688 7.36 37.62 -5.89
CA SER A 688 8.63 37.72 -6.62
C SER A 688 8.37 37.40 -8.09
N ASN A 689 8.52 38.42 -8.93
CA ASN A 689 8.45 38.33 -10.37
C ASN A 689 9.86 38.25 -10.97
N VAL A 690 9.96 37.37 -11.96
CA VAL A 690 10.84 37.39 -13.11
C VAL A 690 11.06 38.83 -13.62
N SER A 691 12.32 39.24 -13.81
CA SER A 691 12.63 40.45 -14.59
C SER A 691 12.94 40.10 -16.04
N SER A 692 11.98 40.42 -16.92
CA SER A 692 12.24 40.72 -18.32
C SER A 692 12.33 42.25 -18.45
N ASN A 693 13.46 42.76 -18.93
CA ASN A 693 13.58 44.18 -19.30
C ASN A 693 13.50 44.29 -20.83
N LYS A 694 12.60 45.15 -21.30
CA LYS A 694 12.56 45.67 -22.68
C LYS A 694 12.29 47.18 -22.66
N ASN A 695 12.84 47.82 -23.71
CA ASN A 695 12.63 49.18 -24.25
C ASN A 695 13.76 50.17 -23.93
N SER A 696 14.30 50.96 -24.87
CA SER A 696 14.04 51.16 -26.31
C SER A 696 15.04 52.16 -26.94
N TYR A 697 15.13 52.15 -28.28
CA TYR A 697 15.60 53.17 -29.24
C TYR A 697 17.11 53.50 -29.46
N ALA A 698 17.57 53.02 -30.64
CA ALA A 698 18.11 53.76 -31.81
C ALA A 698 19.58 54.24 -31.89
N ASN A 699 20.16 53.87 -33.05
CA ASN A 699 21.25 54.44 -33.86
C ASN A 699 22.72 54.13 -33.52
N GLY A 700 23.47 53.73 -34.56
CA GLY A 700 24.88 54.11 -34.76
C GLY A 700 25.91 52.98 -34.93
N GLU A 701 26.12 52.58 -36.18
CA GLU A 701 27.40 52.34 -36.90
C GLU A 701 28.68 51.81 -36.20
N GLU A 702 29.26 50.79 -36.86
CA GLU A 702 30.66 50.57 -37.26
C GLU A 702 31.83 50.37 -36.26
N SER A 703 32.61 49.31 -36.58
CA SER A 703 34.08 49.19 -36.48
C SER A 703 34.70 49.16 -35.08
N GLU A 704 35.94 48.75 -34.81
CA GLU A 704 37.01 47.89 -35.33
C GLU A 704 38.00 47.86 -34.15
N LYS A 705 38.74 46.75 -33.95
CA LYS A 705 40.13 46.72 -33.41
C LYS A 705 40.36 47.30 -31.98
N SER A 706 41.42 47.03 -31.24
CA SER A 706 42.55 46.08 -31.23
C SER A 706 43.31 46.38 -29.92
N GLU A 707 43.91 45.34 -29.33
CA GLU A 707 45.28 45.36 -28.79
C GLU A 707 45.67 46.41 -27.73
N SER A 708 46.00 46.00 -26.49
CA SER A 708 47.36 45.57 -26.06
C SER A 708 47.84 46.54 -24.96
N GLU A 709 48.76 46.31 -24.00
CA GLU A 709 49.95 45.47 -23.80
C GLU A 709 50.12 45.27 -22.26
N ILE A 710 50.46 44.09 -21.71
CA ILE A 710 51.78 43.41 -21.60
C ILE A 710 52.72 44.16 -20.63
N SER A 711 53.30 43.62 -19.54
CA SER A 711 54.18 42.44 -19.31
C SER A 711 54.55 42.43 -17.79
N SER A 712 55.15 41.42 -17.15
CA SER A 712 55.52 40.02 -17.42
C SER A 712 56.06 39.43 -16.10
N ASP A 713 55.96 38.10 -15.95
CA ASP A 713 56.97 37.16 -15.44
C ASP A 713 56.24 35.89 -14.93
N ASP A 714 56.61 34.63 -15.17
CA ASP A 714 57.37 33.95 -16.24
C ASP A 714 57.00 32.43 -16.08
N LYS A 715 56.80 31.73 -17.21
CA LYS A 715 56.92 30.27 -17.50
C LYS A 715 56.18 29.13 -16.73
N ALA A 716 55.26 28.52 -17.50
CA ALA A 716 55.28 27.15 -18.07
C ALA A 716 54.51 25.95 -17.44
N ASN A 717 53.66 25.37 -18.32
CA ASN A 717 53.15 23.99 -18.47
C ASN A 717 51.77 23.57 -17.84
N SER A 718 50.97 22.97 -18.73
CA SER A 718 49.56 22.50 -18.69
C SER A 718 49.41 21.08 -18.08
N PRO A 719 48.22 20.43 -18.07
CA PRO A 719 46.99 20.64 -17.29
C PRO A 719 46.68 19.42 -16.37
N ASN A 720 45.85 19.58 -15.32
CA ASN A 720 44.93 18.55 -14.77
C ASN A 720 44.39 18.92 -13.37
N SER A 721 43.15 18.47 -13.12
CA SER A 721 42.49 18.21 -11.82
C SER A 721 41.56 19.31 -11.24
N PRO A 722 40.25 19.05 -11.15
CA PRO A 722 39.32 19.81 -10.32
C PRO A 722 39.50 19.45 -8.84
N THR A 723 39.47 20.49 -8.00
CA THR A 723 39.51 20.42 -6.54
C THR A 723 38.33 19.62 -5.96
N SER A 724 38.67 18.84 -4.94
CA SER A 724 37.92 17.81 -4.21
C SER A 724 36.55 18.22 -3.63
N PRO A 725 35.57 17.29 -3.47
CA PRO A 725 34.17 17.55 -3.10
C PRO A 725 33.87 17.59 -1.59
N PHE A 726 34.85 17.76 -0.70
CA PHE A 726 34.66 17.52 0.74
C PHE A 726 34.35 18.73 1.63
N ASP A 727 34.05 19.91 1.09
CA ASP A 727 33.67 21.08 1.89
C ASP A 727 32.19 21.43 1.79
N LEU A 728 31.32 20.63 2.43
CA LEU A 728 29.97 21.08 2.77
C LEU A 728 29.49 20.57 4.14
N THR A 729 29.30 21.54 5.03
CA THR A 729 28.44 21.59 6.23
C THR A 729 28.89 20.87 7.51
N GLN A 730 29.31 21.68 8.49
CA GLN A 730 29.41 21.33 9.90
C GLN A 730 28.01 21.11 10.50
N VAL A 731 27.73 19.89 10.96
CA VAL A 731 26.56 19.57 11.78
C VAL A 731 26.98 19.60 13.24
N HIS A 732 26.35 20.46 14.05
CA HIS A 732 26.58 20.51 15.49
C HIS A 732 26.02 19.25 16.17
N PHE A 733 26.92 18.53 16.84
CA PHE A 733 26.64 17.35 17.65
C PHE A 733 26.00 17.72 18.99
N TRP A 734 24.88 17.08 19.33
CA TRP A 734 24.37 16.98 20.70
C TRP A 734 24.61 15.55 21.20
N GLU A 735 24.92 15.42 22.48
CA GLU A 735 25.36 14.21 23.19
C GLU A 735 24.39 13.03 23.08
N GLN A 736 24.98 11.82 23.05
CA GLN A 736 24.42 10.46 23.23
C GLN A 736 22.89 10.34 23.42
N ASP A 737 22.13 10.35 22.32
CA ASP A 737 20.77 9.84 22.29
C ASP A 737 20.79 8.33 21.97
N ASP A 738 20.12 7.57 22.82
CA ASP A 738 19.85 6.12 22.79
C ASP A 738 19.70 5.55 21.34
N ASP A 739 20.61 4.67 20.91
CA ASP A 739 20.82 4.19 19.51
C ASP A 739 19.53 3.75 18.76
N GLU A 740 18.51 3.28 19.48
CA GLU A 740 17.24 2.82 18.90
C GLU A 740 16.28 3.97 18.49
N GLN A 741 16.37 5.15 19.12
CA GLN A 741 15.51 6.29 18.76
C GLN A 741 15.78 6.75 17.32
N PHE A 742 16.99 6.53 16.81
CA PHE A 742 17.37 6.87 15.45
C PHE A 742 16.55 6.12 14.39
N HIS A 743 16.25 4.84 14.61
CA HIS A 743 15.48 4.03 13.66
C HIS A 743 14.02 4.50 13.54
N HIS A 744 13.45 5.09 14.59
CA HIS A 744 12.05 5.54 14.59
C HIS A 744 11.85 6.93 13.97
N ARG A 745 12.92 7.70 13.75
CA ARG A 745 12.84 9.03 13.11
C ARG A 745 12.16 8.96 11.74
N GLY A 746 11.22 9.87 11.50
CA GLY A 746 10.40 9.92 10.29
C GLY A 746 9.24 8.91 10.23
N GLY A 747 9.15 7.97 11.19
CA GLY A 747 8.03 7.03 11.25
C GLY A 747 6.71 7.73 11.58
N ARG A 748 5.64 7.27 10.94
CA ARG A 748 4.26 7.76 11.14
C ARG A 748 3.43 6.68 11.79
N VAL A 749 2.71 7.07 12.86
CA VAL A 749 1.74 6.19 13.54
C VAL A 749 2.38 4.87 14.03
N LEU A 750 3.66 4.91 14.42
CA LEU A 750 4.43 3.72 14.77
C LEU A 750 3.85 2.96 15.96
N GLU A 751 3.14 3.63 16.86
CA GLU A 751 2.43 2.98 17.95
C GLU A 751 1.36 2.01 17.47
N ALA A 752 0.72 2.25 16.33
CA ALA A 752 -0.22 1.29 15.76
C ALA A 752 0.49 0.25 14.89
N VAL A 753 1.55 0.63 14.18
CA VAL A 753 2.30 -0.25 13.26
C VAL A 753 3.07 -1.34 14.01
N LEU A 754 3.79 -0.97 15.08
CA LEU A 754 4.77 -1.82 15.74
C LEU A 754 4.10 -2.70 16.80
N ARG A 755 3.72 -3.92 16.43
CA ARG A 755 2.90 -4.81 17.29
C ARG A 755 3.63 -6.12 17.55
N PRO A 756 3.55 -6.70 18.78
CA PRO A 756 4.05 -8.05 19.01
C PRO A 756 3.35 -9.06 18.10
N TYR A 757 4.09 -10.08 17.65
CA TYR A 757 3.48 -11.19 16.91
C TYR A 757 4.33 -12.45 16.94
N ALA A 758 3.67 -13.60 16.83
CA ALA A 758 4.35 -14.89 16.71
C ALA A 758 4.78 -15.10 15.25
N ALA A 759 6.08 -14.97 14.98
CA ALA A 759 6.64 -15.03 13.64
C ALA A 759 6.84 -16.48 13.17
N LYS A 760 7.27 -17.37 14.07
CA LYS A 760 7.51 -18.79 13.80
C LYS A 760 6.88 -19.63 14.90
N ILE A 761 6.05 -20.60 14.52
CA ILE A 761 5.13 -21.29 15.44
C ILE A 761 5.26 -22.80 15.23
N PRO A 762 5.58 -23.60 16.25
CA PRO A 762 5.67 -25.06 16.15
C PRO A 762 4.28 -25.72 16.20
N GLY A 763 3.34 -25.24 15.38
CA GLY A 763 1.94 -25.67 15.38
C GLY A 763 1.04 -24.79 14.51
N ILE A 764 -0.27 -24.97 14.67
CA ILE A 764 -1.30 -24.22 13.94
C ILE A 764 -1.79 -23.06 14.81
N PRO A 765 -1.57 -21.79 14.41
CA PRO A 765 -2.08 -20.65 15.16
C PRO A 765 -3.61 -20.66 15.23
N GLN A 766 -4.16 -20.28 16.39
CA GLN A 766 -5.59 -20.24 16.66
C GLN A 766 -6.08 -18.83 16.99
N LEU A 767 -5.25 -18.05 17.69
CA LEU A 767 -5.60 -16.69 18.11
C LEU A 767 -4.35 -15.83 18.18
N MET A 768 -4.44 -14.59 17.69
CA MET A 768 -3.47 -13.55 17.93
C MET A 768 -4.20 -12.23 18.12
N ASN A 769 -3.96 -11.56 19.23
CA ASN A 769 -4.61 -10.30 19.56
C ASN A 769 -3.68 -9.40 20.36
N PHE A 770 -3.36 -8.24 19.80
CA PHE A 770 -2.70 -7.16 20.51
C PHE A 770 -3.67 -6.03 20.84
N ASN A 771 -3.73 -5.63 22.10
CA ASN A 771 -4.46 -4.47 22.58
C ASN A 771 -3.51 -3.29 22.79
N LEU A 772 -3.59 -2.32 21.88
CA LEU A 772 -2.73 -1.14 21.89
C LEU A 772 -2.89 -0.26 23.14
N LYS A 773 -4.09 -0.22 23.74
CA LYS A 773 -4.37 0.68 24.88
C LYS A 773 -3.65 0.27 26.15
N ASN A 774 -3.58 -1.04 26.43
CA ASN A 774 -2.96 -1.59 27.64
C ASN A 774 -1.67 -2.37 27.35
N LEU A 775 -1.22 -2.39 26.09
CA LEU A 775 -0.04 -3.10 25.60
C LEU A 775 -0.08 -4.62 25.92
N GLU A 776 -1.27 -5.21 25.95
CA GLU A 776 -1.45 -6.64 26.20
C GLU A 776 -1.47 -7.44 24.89
N PHE A 777 -0.66 -8.50 24.84
CA PHE A 777 -0.60 -9.44 23.72
C PHE A 777 -1.05 -10.83 24.19
N LEU A 778 -2.00 -11.41 23.46
CA LEU A 778 -2.50 -12.77 23.67
C LEU A 778 -2.28 -13.59 22.40
N PHE A 779 -1.70 -14.76 22.56
CA PHE A 779 -1.43 -15.69 21.48
C PHE A 779 -1.81 -17.12 21.87
N LYS A 780 -2.44 -17.85 20.94
CA LYS A 780 -2.75 -19.29 21.11
C LYS A 780 -2.43 -20.05 19.84
N PHE A 781 -1.89 -21.26 20.00
CA PHE A 781 -1.72 -22.22 18.90
C PHE A 781 -1.98 -23.64 19.39
N THR A 782 -2.24 -24.55 18.46
CA THR A 782 -2.47 -25.96 18.72
C THR A 782 -1.39 -26.79 18.03
N ASN A 783 -0.98 -27.90 18.62
CA ASN A 783 -0.11 -28.87 17.95
C ASN A 783 -0.71 -29.35 16.62
N TYR A 784 0.14 -29.70 15.67
CA TYR A 784 -0.30 -30.24 14.37
C TYR A 784 -1.10 -31.53 14.55
N PRO A 785 -2.08 -31.83 13.68
CA PRO A 785 -2.76 -33.13 13.64
C PRO A 785 -1.78 -34.29 13.36
N LEU A 786 -2.02 -35.50 13.90
CA LEU A 786 -1.14 -36.66 13.69
C LEU A 786 -0.88 -36.96 12.19
N SER A 787 -1.88 -36.71 11.34
CA SER A 787 -1.75 -36.86 9.88
C SER A 787 -0.68 -35.95 9.27
N GLN A 788 -0.60 -34.71 9.74
CA GLN A 788 0.41 -33.72 9.34
C GLN A 788 1.74 -33.93 10.06
N GLN A 789 1.73 -34.66 11.17
CA GLN A 789 2.94 -35.04 11.89
C GLN A 789 3.68 -36.19 11.17
N SER A 790 3.07 -37.05 10.35
CA SER A 790 3.75 -38.22 9.73
C SER A 790 5.02 -37.94 8.88
N ASN A 791 5.31 -36.68 8.53
CA ASN A 791 6.61 -36.21 8.01
C ASN A 791 7.68 -35.92 9.12
N ILE A 792 7.45 -36.41 10.35
CA ILE A 792 8.14 -36.15 11.63
C ILE A 792 9.67 -36.31 11.60
N ASN A 793 10.24 -37.09 10.67
CA ASN A 793 11.68 -37.40 10.73
C ASN A 793 12.60 -36.16 10.58
N ASN A 794 12.06 -34.99 10.22
CA ASN A 794 12.82 -33.73 10.04
C ASN A 794 12.32 -32.52 10.87
N ILE A 795 11.38 -32.65 11.80
CA ILE A 795 10.87 -31.51 12.59
C ILE A 795 10.86 -31.81 14.08
N VAL A 796 11.77 -31.20 14.85
CA VAL A 796 11.55 -30.91 16.27
C VAL A 796 12.32 -29.65 16.68
N ALA A 797 11.70 -28.49 16.54
CA ALA A 797 12.01 -27.37 17.42
C ALA A 797 10.70 -26.95 18.11
N PRO A 798 10.48 -27.32 19.40
CA PRO A 798 9.29 -26.94 20.16
C PRO A 798 9.21 -25.44 20.47
N GLU A 799 10.00 -24.62 19.79
CA GLU A 799 10.27 -23.23 20.12
C GLU A 799 9.54 -22.29 19.16
N ALA A 800 8.54 -21.58 19.70
CA ALA A 800 7.95 -20.43 19.06
C ALA A 800 8.86 -19.20 19.19
N GLU A 801 8.92 -18.38 18.15
CA GLU A 801 9.63 -17.11 18.15
C GLU A 801 8.64 -15.96 17.99
N ILE A 802 8.61 -15.07 18.99
CA ILE A 802 7.66 -13.96 19.08
C ILE A 802 8.44 -12.64 19.04
N TYR A 803 8.12 -11.80 18.07
CA TYR A 803 8.64 -10.44 17.99
C TYR A 803 8.00 -9.57 19.08
N ILE A 804 8.81 -8.79 19.79
CA ILE A 804 8.39 -7.82 20.81
C ILE A 804 9.02 -6.46 20.48
N PRO A 805 8.23 -5.45 20.07
CA PRO A 805 8.75 -4.16 19.64
C PRO A 805 9.35 -3.36 20.80
N ASN A 806 10.64 -3.02 20.74
CA ASN A 806 11.28 -2.17 21.75
C ASN A 806 10.60 -0.79 21.84
N TYR A 807 10.02 -0.30 20.75
CA TYR A 807 9.22 0.93 20.72
C TYR A 807 8.19 1.03 21.86
N HIS A 808 7.53 -0.08 22.20
CA HIS A 808 6.56 -0.12 23.31
C HIS A 808 7.18 -0.62 24.61
N TYR A 809 8.07 -1.62 24.52
CA TYR A 809 8.41 -2.45 25.67
C TYR A 809 9.83 -2.24 26.20
N LYS A 810 10.67 -1.40 25.56
CA LYS A 810 12.08 -1.24 25.95
C LYS A 810 12.21 -0.92 27.44
N ASN A 811 11.45 0.02 27.97
CA ASN A 811 11.65 0.46 29.36
C ASN A 811 10.59 -0.10 30.32
N LEU A 812 9.83 -1.11 29.89
CA LEU A 812 8.75 -1.70 30.69
C LEU A 812 9.15 -3.07 31.21
N LEU A 813 8.74 -3.37 32.44
CA LEU A 813 8.79 -4.72 32.98
C LEU A 813 7.60 -5.53 32.43
N LEU A 814 7.86 -6.74 31.92
CA LEU A 814 6.85 -7.59 31.30
C LEU A 814 6.45 -8.74 32.23
N ASP A 815 5.15 -8.93 32.46
CA ASP A 815 4.60 -10.18 32.99
C ASP A 815 4.25 -11.09 31.81
N ILE A 816 5.12 -12.09 31.58
CA ILE A 816 5.01 -13.08 30.51
C ILE A 816 4.57 -14.40 31.12
N ARG A 817 3.39 -14.87 30.71
CA ARG A 817 2.79 -16.11 31.18
C ARG A 817 2.53 -17.06 30.03
N VAL A 818 2.91 -18.32 30.22
CA VAL A 818 2.68 -19.41 29.28
C VAL A 818 1.87 -20.52 29.95
N SER A 819 1.08 -21.25 29.18
CA SER A 819 0.33 -22.43 29.65
C SER A 819 1.27 -23.56 30.09
N ASP A 820 2.39 -23.70 29.41
CA ASP A 820 3.34 -24.79 29.56
C ASP A 820 4.73 -24.41 29.01
N GLY A 821 5.69 -25.27 29.32
CA GLY A 821 7.06 -25.11 28.86
C GLY A 821 7.80 -23.95 29.51
N ASP A 822 8.90 -23.55 28.88
CA ASP A 822 9.82 -22.53 29.37
C ASP A 822 9.98 -21.43 28.32
N TRP A 823 10.28 -20.20 28.75
CA TRP A 823 10.52 -19.08 27.83
C TRP A 823 11.76 -18.28 28.21
N ARG A 824 12.36 -17.62 27.21
CA ARG A 824 13.46 -16.67 27.37
C ARG A 824 13.21 -15.44 26.50
N TYR A 825 13.26 -14.25 27.10
CA TYR A 825 13.17 -12.99 26.36
C TYR A 825 14.56 -12.41 26.13
N VAL A 826 14.95 -12.22 24.87
CA VAL A 826 16.20 -11.56 24.49
C VAL A 826 15.87 -10.17 23.96
N LYS A 827 15.88 -9.20 24.86
CA LYS A 827 15.46 -7.81 24.60
C LYS A 827 16.24 -7.11 23.48
N SER A 828 17.56 -7.31 23.41
CA SER A 828 18.41 -6.77 22.33
C SER A 828 18.06 -7.35 20.95
N ARG A 829 17.37 -8.49 20.92
CA ARG A 829 16.86 -9.12 19.70
C ARG A 829 15.37 -8.89 19.49
N GLN A 830 14.69 -8.11 20.33
CA GLN A 830 13.24 -7.93 20.24
C GLN A 830 12.49 -9.26 20.09
N THR A 831 12.98 -10.34 20.73
CA THR A 831 12.51 -11.71 20.48
C THR A 831 12.32 -12.47 21.79
N LEU A 832 11.10 -12.95 22.01
CA LEU A 832 10.76 -13.95 23.01
C LEU A 832 10.76 -15.32 22.35
N TYR A 833 11.50 -16.25 22.95
CA TYR A 833 11.52 -17.65 22.55
C TYR A 833 10.74 -18.44 23.59
N TRP A 834 9.77 -19.22 23.14
CA TRP A 834 8.92 -20.02 24.00
C TRP A 834 8.95 -21.48 23.57
N ARG A 835 9.54 -22.32 24.40
CA ARG A 835 9.66 -23.76 24.21
C ARG A 835 8.52 -24.47 24.92
N VAL A 836 7.57 -25.02 24.20
CA VAL A 836 6.45 -25.78 24.77
C VAL A 836 6.90 -27.14 25.31
N LYS A 837 6.15 -27.68 26.27
CA LYS A 837 6.49 -28.95 26.94
C LYS A 837 5.96 -30.16 26.17
N ASP A 838 4.77 -30.05 25.59
CA ASP A 838 4.15 -31.09 24.79
C ASP A 838 3.85 -30.54 23.39
N TRP A 839 4.73 -30.83 22.43
CA TRP A 839 4.57 -30.41 21.03
C TRP A 839 4.15 -31.55 20.09
N THR A 840 3.86 -32.73 20.65
CA THR A 840 3.60 -33.95 19.86
C THR A 840 2.18 -34.46 20.01
N THR A 841 1.55 -34.23 21.17
CA THR A 841 0.17 -34.68 21.37
C THR A 841 -0.77 -33.81 20.54
N GLU A 842 -1.50 -34.44 19.63
CA GLU A 842 -2.49 -33.78 18.78
C GLU A 842 -3.57 -33.08 19.64
N GLY A 843 -3.98 -31.88 19.22
CA GLY A 843 -5.05 -31.14 19.87
C GLY A 843 -4.65 -30.39 21.15
N VAL A 844 -3.42 -30.54 21.65
CA VAL A 844 -2.95 -29.74 22.80
C VAL A 844 -2.85 -28.27 22.38
N VAL A 845 -3.47 -27.42 23.21
CA VAL A 845 -3.52 -25.96 23.01
C VAL A 845 -2.50 -25.29 23.92
N HIS A 846 -1.70 -24.41 23.35
CA HIS A 846 -0.71 -23.60 24.03
C HIS A 846 -1.14 -22.14 24.04
N THR A 847 -1.04 -21.47 25.18
CA THR A 847 -1.39 -20.06 25.35
C THR A 847 -0.22 -19.24 25.91
N LEU A 848 0.03 -18.08 25.30
CA LEU A 848 0.97 -17.06 25.76
C LEU A 848 0.23 -15.75 26.01
N ARG A 849 0.54 -15.10 27.13
CA ARG A 849 0.09 -13.76 27.48
C ARG A 849 1.28 -12.90 27.87
N ILE A 850 1.38 -11.71 27.27
CA ILE A 850 2.36 -10.68 27.61
C ILE A 850 1.60 -9.42 28.02
N ARG A 851 1.96 -8.85 29.15
CA ARG A 851 1.40 -7.58 29.64
C ARG A 851 2.46 -6.80 30.41
N VAL A 852 2.22 -5.51 30.60
CA VAL A 852 3.06 -4.66 31.46
C VAL A 852 2.83 -5.08 32.91
N ALA A 853 3.90 -5.30 33.68
CA ALA A 853 3.82 -5.66 35.08
C ALA A 853 3.34 -4.46 35.92
N GLU A 854 2.46 -4.71 36.89
CA GLU A 854 2.07 -3.71 37.89
C GLU A 854 3.15 -3.65 38.97
N ASN A 855 3.64 -2.44 39.31
CA ASN A 855 4.60 -2.27 40.39
C ASN A 855 3.95 -2.59 41.75
N SER A 856 4.73 -3.16 42.67
CA SER A 856 4.30 -3.55 44.04
C SER A 856 3.88 -2.39 44.95
N GLU A 857 3.87 -1.15 44.46
CA GLU A 857 3.43 0.05 45.20
C GLU A 857 2.14 0.68 44.64
N GLY A 858 1.50 0.10 43.62
CA GLY A 858 0.22 0.62 43.11
C GLY A 858 0.30 2.01 42.47
N GLU A 859 1.50 2.51 42.17
CA GLU A 859 1.68 3.71 41.36
C GLU A 859 1.67 3.37 39.87
N GLU A 860 0.78 4.03 39.12
CA GLU A 860 0.82 4.08 37.65
C GLU A 860 2.21 4.56 37.20
N ILE A 861 2.96 3.69 36.53
CA ILE A 861 4.22 4.08 35.89
C ILE A 861 3.89 5.13 34.82
N SER A 862 4.29 6.37 35.11
CA SER A 862 4.35 7.56 34.25
C SER A 862 3.42 7.57 33.05
N LYS A 863 2.34 8.36 33.13
CA LYS A 863 1.77 8.96 31.92
C LYS A 863 2.92 9.51 31.08
N ARG A 864 2.89 9.15 29.79
CA ARG A 864 3.69 9.77 28.72
C ARG A 864 3.89 11.25 29.03
N GLY A 865 5.11 11.74 28.81
CA GLY A 865 5.38 13.16 28.73
C GLY A 865 4.31 13.84 27.88
N GLU A 866 3.47 14.61 28.56
CA GLU A 866 2.53 15.53 27.95
C GLU A 866 3.34 16.51 27.10
N LEU A 867 3.37 16.30 25.78
CA LEU A 867 3.26 17.44 24.89
C LEU A 867 1.87 18.00 25.16
N SER A 868 1.84 19.12 25.90
CA SER A 868 0.68 19.79 26.46
C SER A 868 -0.57 19.69 25.58
N SER A 869 -1.44 18.72 25.89
CA SER A 869 -2.86 18.83 25.60
C SER A 869 -3.40 19.92 26.52
N SER A 870 -3.88 21.02 25.95
CA SER A 870 -4.49 22.12 26.69
C SER A 870 -5.85 21.72 27.26
N ASP A 871 -5.84 20.92 28.33
CA ASP A 871 -7.05 20.49 29.05
C ASP A 871 -7.29 21.27 30.36
N SER A 872 -6.57 22.36 30.59
CA SER A 872 -6.76 23.21 31.78
C SER A 872 -7.58 24.49 31.57
N PHE A 873 -8.30 24.64 30.45
CA PHE A 873 -9.14 25.84 30.21
C PHE A 873 -10.66 25.63 30.08
N ASN A 874 -11.18 24.39 30.22
CA ASN A 874 -12.62 24.12 30.15
C ASN A 874 -13.23 23.64 31.48
N LYS A 875 -12.83 24.29 32.59
CA LYS A 875 -13.48 24.11 33.90
C LYS A 875 -14.13 25.41 34.39
N LYS A 876 -14.98 25.99 33.55
CA LYS A 876 -16.03 26.95 33.95
C LYS A 876 -16.93 27.24 32.76
N LEU A 877 -17.84 26.32 32.46
CA LEU A 877 -19.19 26.63 31.97
C LEU A 877 -19.93 25.29 31.83
N ASP A 878 -20.45 24.81 32.95
CA ASP A 878 -21.48 23.78 32.98
C ASP A 878 -22.54 24.24 33.97
N VAL A 879 -23.48 25.03 33.46
CA VAL A 879 -24.79 25.30 34.05
C VAL A 879 -25.76 25.38 32.89
N ASP A 880 -26.35 24.22 32.58
CA ASP A 880 -27.73 23.98 32.09
C ASP A 880 -27.82 22.81 31.10
N THR A 881 -27.38 21.64 31.56
CA THR A 881 -27.97 20.36 31.16
C THR A 881 -29.33 20.20 31.84
N LYS A 882 -30.36 20.79 31.24
CA LYS A 882 -31.77 20.41 31.44
C LYS A 882 -32.66 20.86 30.28
N LEU A 883 -32.39 20.32 29.09
CA LEU A 883 -33.37 20.18 28.01
C LEU A 883 -33.11 18.88 27.21
N GLU A 884 -33.09 17.76 27.92
CA GLU A 884 -32.66 16.44 27.41
C GLU A 884 -33.78 15.63 26.73
N VAL A 885 -34.85 16.26 26.21
CA VAL A 885 -36.01 15.51 25.65
C VAL A 885 -36.47 15.97 24.25
N ASP A 886 -35.96 17.08 23.68
CA ASP A 886 -36.60 17.72 22.50
C ASP A 886 -35.87 17.57 21.12
N ILE A 887 -34.75 16.82 21.01
CA ILE A 887 -34.06 16.53 19.72
C ILE A 887 -34.15 15.05 19.29
N TYR A 888 -34.72 14.18 20.11
CA TYR A 888 -35.39 12.97 19.60
C TYR A 888 -36.39 13.31 18.46
N ALA A 889 -36.92 14.54 18.42
CA ALA A 889 -37.70 15.10 17.30
C ALA A 889 -36.92 15.27 15.97
N LYS A 890 -35.61 15.57 15.97
CA LYS A 890 -34.80 15.65 14.74
C LYS A 890 -34.48 14.27 14.15
N TRP A 891 -34.46 13.24 15.00
CA TRP A 891 -34.34 11.83 14.59
C TRP A 891 -35.61 11.33 13.87
N ILE A 892 -36.79 11.80 14.26
CA ILE A 892 -38.08 11.41 13.64
C ILE A 892 -38.36 12.21 12.35
N ILE A 893 -37.93 13.47 12.25
CA ILE A 893 -38.15 14.31 11.04
C ILE A 893 -37.29 13.87 9.84
N SER A 894 -36.08 13.32 10.04
CA SER A 894 -35.30 12.71 8.93
C SER A 894 -35.88 11.37 8.45
N THR A 895 -36.56 10.65 9.34
CA THR A 895 -37.33 9.44 8.98
C THR A 895 -38.47 9.78 8.01
N VAL A 896 -39.03 11.01 8.08
CA VAL A 896 -40.10 11.53 7.20
C VAL A 896 -39.56 12.09 5.87
N ALA A 897 -38.28 12.46 5.76
CA ALA A 897 -37.69 12.96 4.51
C ALA A 897 -37.30 11.86 3.50
N MET A 898 -36.98 10.63 3.92
CA MET A 898 -36.74 9.52 2.97
C MET A 898 -38.03 8.90 2.43
N ILE A 899 -39.15 9.12 3.12
CA ILE A 899 -40.48 8.91 2.55
C ILE A 899 -40.69 9.86 1.33
N MET A 900 -39.95 10.97 1.22
CA MET A 900 -39.92 11.81 0.00
C MET A 900 -39.14 11.20 -1.18
N ILE A 901 -38.41 10.08 -1.04
CA ILE A 901 -37.87 9.35 -2.21
C ILE A 901 -38.82 8.25 -2.67
N ALA A 902 -39.76 7.81 -1.83
CA ALA A 902 -40.97 7.17 -2.34
C ALA A 902 -41.70 8.08 -3.38
N TYR A 903 -41.44 9.39 -3.37
CA TYR A 903 -41.87 10.37 -4.37
C TYR A 903 -41.08 10.32 -5.70
N TRP A 904 -39.84 9.80 -5.74
CA TRP A 904 -39.09 9.65 -7.00
C TRP A 904 -39.36 8.33 -7.71
N TRP A 905 -40.05 7.41 -7.03
CA TRP A 905 -40.60 6.21 -7.64
C TRP A 905 -41.77 6.51 -8.60
N LYS A 906 -42.19 7.78 -8.74
CA LYS A 906 -43.34 8.20 -9.57
C LYS A 906 -42.96 9.06 -10.79
N ALA A 907 -41.68 9.41 -10.94
CA ALA A 907 -41.17 10.15 -12.10
C ALA A 907 -40.51 9.26 -13.17
N ALA A 908 -40.48 7.94 -12.94
CA ALA A 908 -40.04 6.92 -13.90
C ALA A 908 -41.18 5.95 -14.26
N SER A 909 -42.38 6.50 -14.42
CA SER A 909 -43.32 6.03 -15.44
C SER A 909 -42.85 6.51 -16.81
#